data_AF-A0A7X1ASE4-F1
#
_entry.id   AF-A0A7X1ASE4-F1
#
_cell.length_a   1.000
_cell.length_b   1.000
_cell.length_c   1.000
_cell.angle_alpha   90.00
_cell.angle_beta   90.00
_cell.angle_gamma   90.00
#
_symmetry.space_group_name_H-M   'P 1'
#
loop_
_entity.id
_entity.type
_entity.pdbx_description
1 polymer ?
#
loop_
_entity_poly.entity_id
_entity_poly.type
_entity_poly.pdbx_seq_one_letter_code
_entity_poly.pdbx_strand_id
1 'polypeptide(L)'
;MDFSFSSARNRLTAQQQQRLWQFQTPKPHIIPAVVESGPRRGLYNHLRDWYAVIDRRWYQVRMEAGRVVIVDPFNTRRHGPYLQSDDQGNWSLDLQLRLRGGMPPKRRDAIRQQKAQRKQQLEQEWDHFIRSRTETHEGRVIETKSQQETLQKKADIAERLMNLANNNPKSTTADRARMRKAFDAALDEQTRVYKSLIDSRNERNELNIPLDTSTISRLMENTVNNARKSVVLADLDRQALYAAHPNFRLPVDQLIPMVVADPTGYTGFIKDLIVINERQMIALELTDNHLQELFNLGRPGEEAYKRLTKDRPAELTAIALKFSQLHNLKYLSNKDLKQGFIRELDLLLSPLGQQVRTHSELNQLNLSAPDRLAVLDSLLLQYGQVIDGMQGMALVHADKLNMAYFQQTQALLNSLYQDVVLQLAAEVKPVAEAAKKAPKRTLNAPGKPQKKVIKTRKQGVLIGNVKAAGTTLPIEAVEVRFDEADDLSGTYTQHEDAWDDVKIERKPQPELPPDTRALSIVKGDARKRVNELQAVIDRETAYAKVSRYPIEIQESLETEARRFDNLAQELERALSAQPQDQHTAADRKLVTELRTAHTTLKAKGNTLRIERTLQILPTDSHVMYLLEQDAVQLARLGARVALRGDFIQEYAVNHKGGRALWYAHFHYPQLDTPKHQYSVAHLKTKEQRTDSYHSLLARAQSPQEVVDVHRGKITLGLAERFLALAN
;
A
#
# COMPACT_ATOMS: atom_id res chain seq x y z
N MET A 1 2.28 -34.72 -33.60
CA MET A 1 0.93 -34.12 -33.70
C MET A 1 0.03 -34.85 -32.73
N ASP A 2 -0.87 -34.17 -32.02
CA ASP A 2 -1.82 -34.82 -31.11
C ASP A 2 -3.19 -34.90 -31.80
N PHE A 3 -3.64 -36.12 -32.12
CA PHE A 3 -4.90 -36.41 -32.78
C PHE A 3 -6.00 -36.83 -31.79
N SER A 4 -5.74 -36.71 -30.49
CA SER A 4 -6.58 -37.31 -29.45
C SER A 4 -8.01 -36.77 -29.38
N PHE A 5 -8.32 -35.64 -30.03
CA PHE A 5 -9.66 -35.05 -30.08
C PHE A 5 -10.16 -34.75 -31.51
N SER A 6 -9.48 -35.21 -32.56
CA SER A 6 -9.94 -34.98 -33.93
C SER A 6 -11.08 -35.93 -34.30
N SER A 7 -12.08 -35.43 -35.06
CA SER A 7 -13.23 -36.22 -35.53
C SER A 7 -13.72 -35.72 -36.88
N ALA A 8 -13.73 -36.60 -37.89
CA ALA A 8 -14.26 -36.31 -39.23
C ALA A 8 -15.78 -36.09 -39.25
N ARG A 9 -16.50 -36.60 -38.24
CA ARG A 9 -17.97 -36.45 -38.10
C ARG A 9 -18.35 -35.32 -37.13
N ASN A 10 -17.38 -34.53 -36.67
CA ASN A 10 -17.54 -33.48 -35.67
C ASN A 10 -18.31 -33.93 -34.40
N ARG A 11 -18.10 -35.19 -33.98
CA ARG A 11 -18.65 -35.77 -32.75
C ARG A 11 -17.56 -36.52 -32.00
N LEU A 12 -17.51 -36.36 -30.68
CA LEU A 12 -16.59 -37.12 -29.83
C LEU A 12 -17.02 -38.59 -29.78
N THR A 13 -16.04 -39.50 -29.83
CA THR A 13 -16.25 -40.88 -29.41
C THR A 13 -16.33 -40.98 -27.88
N ALA A 14 -16.86 -42.09 -27.34
CA ALA A 14 -16.93 -42.29 -25.89
C ALA A 14 -15.55 -42.16 -25.19
N GLN A 15 -14.49 -42.66 -25.83
CA GLN A 15 -13.13 -42.56 -25.33
C GLN A 15 -12.61 -41.11 -25.34
N GLN A 16 -12.89 -40.35 -26.40
CA GLN A 16 -12.53 -38.93 -26.47
C GLN A 16 -13.32 -38.10 -25.46
N GLN A 17 -14.57 -38.46 -25.19
CA GLN A 17 -15.40 -37.78 -24.21
C GLN A 17 -14.90 -38.01 -22.78
N GLN A 18 -14.50 -39.23 -22.42
CA GLN A 18 -13.81 -39.51 -21.16
C GLN A 18 -12.51 -38.73 -21.03
N ARG A 19 -11.74 -38.61 -22.12
CA ARG A 19 -10.49 -37.83 -22.13
C ARG A 19 -10.75 -36.33 -21.94
N LEU A 20 -11.82 -35.78 -22.53
CA LEU A 20 -12.22 -34.38 -22.35
C LEU A 20 -12.59 -34.10 -20.90
N TRP A 21 -13.27 -35.02 -20.23
CA TRP A 21 -13.67 -34.85 -18.83
C TRP A 21 -12.48 -34.73 -17.87
N GLN A 22 -11.29 -35.20 -18.24
CA GLN A 22 -10.08 -35.00 -17.43
C GLN A 22 -9.61 -33.54 -17.38
N PHE A 23 -10.07 -32.70 -18.31
CA PHE A 23 -9.77 -31.27 -18.36
C PHE A 23 -10.85 -30.41 -17.67
N GLN A 24 -11.91 -31.04 -17.17
CA GLN A 24 -13.01 -30.33 -16.54
C GLN A 24 -12.54 -29.69 -15.22
N THR A 25 -12.96 -28.44 -14.98
CA THR A 25 -12.78 -27.76 -13.72
C THR A 25 -14.09 -27.74 -12.93
N PRO A 26 -14.05 -27.68 -11.58
CA PRO A 26 -15.23 -27.31 -10.82
C PRO A 26 -15.71 -25.93 -11.27
N LYS A 27 -17.02 -25.69 -11.15
CA LYS A 27 -17.61 -24.36 -11.36
C LYS A 27 -16.94 -23.37 -10.39
N PRO A 28 -16.41 -22.23 -10.86
CA PRO A 28 -15.81 -21.24 -9.98
C PRO A 28 -16.78 -20.79 -8.87
N HIS A 29 -16.27 -20.64 -7.64
CA HIS A 29 -17.07 -20.24 -6.47
C HIS A 29 -17.69 -18.85 -6.63
N ILE A 30 -17.04 -17.96 -7.38
CA ILE A 30 -17.56 -16.69 -7.85
C ILE A 30 -17.69 -16.81 -9.37
N ILE A 31 -18.91 -16.75 -9.90
CA ILE A 31 -19.13 -16.78 -11.35
C ILE A 31 -18.60 -15.46 -11.92
N PRO A 32 -17.56 -15.46 -12.77
CA PRO A 32 -16.99 -14.23 -13.29
C PRO A 32 -17.97 -13.56 -14.25
N ALA A 33 -17.85 -12.24 -14.47
CA ALA A 33 -18.64 -11.57 -15.50
C ALA A 33 -18.28 -12.17 -16.87
N VAL A 34 -19.29 -12.49 -17.67
CA VAL A 34 -19.09 -12.94 -19.05
C VAL A 34 -18.62 -11.75 -19.87
N VAL A 35 -17.67 -11.97 -20.79
CA VAL A 35 -17.31 -10.93 -21.75
C VAL A 35 -18.47 -10.71 -22.70
N GLU A 36 -18.99 -9.49 -22.76
CA GLU A 36 -20.23 -9.18 -23.50
C GLU A 36 -19.99 -8.79 -24.96
N SER A 37 -18.76 -8.43 -25.34
CA SER A 37 -18.43 -7.95 -26.68
C SER A 37 -17.01 -8.33 -27.15
N GLY A 38 -16.78 -8.23 -28.46
CA GLY A 38 -15.49 -8.52 -29.07
C GLY A 38 -15.17 -10.01 -29.25
N PRO A 39 -13.94 -10.37 -29.68
CA PRO A 39 -13.57 -11.73 -30.08
C PRO A 39 -13.51 -12.77 -28.93
N ARG A 40 -13.83 -12.35 -27.70
CA ARG A 40 -13.86 -13.18 -26.50
C ARG A 40 -15.25 -13.27 -25.89
N ARG A 41 -16.26 -12.75 -26.60
CA ARG A 41 -17.66 -12.78 -26.17
C ARG A 41 -18.05 -14.19 -25.73
N GLY A 42 -18.69 -14.31 -24.57
CA GLY A 42 -19.10 -15.61 -24.01
C GLY A 42 -18.05 -16.34 -23.18
N LEU A 43 -16.80 -15.88 -23.14
CA LEU A 43 -15.80 -16.38 -22.19
C LEU A 43 -15.92 -15.67 -20.86
N TYR A 44 -15.52 -16.36 -19.80
CA TYR A 44 -15.47 -15.83 -18.44
C TYR A 44 -14.01 -15.52 -18.10
N ASN A 45 -13.75 -14.30 -17.64
CA ASN A 45 -12.43 -13.92 -17.15
C ASN A 45 -12.47 -13.77 -15.63
N HIS A 46 -11.58 -14.47 -14.94
CA HIS A 46 -11.37 -14.30 -13.51
C HIS A 46 -9.88 -14.17 -13.22
N LEU A 47 -9.48 -13.03 -12.65
CA LEU A 47 -8.08 -12.71 -12.36
C LEU A 47 -7.22 -12.79 -13.63
N ARG A 48 -6.44 -13.88 -13.80
CA ARG A 48 -5.56 -14.12 -14.95
C ARG A 48 -5.99 -15.31 -15.81
N ASP A 49 -7.02 -16.03 -15.39
CA ASP A 49 -7.49 -17.24 -16.05
C ASP A 49 -8.78 -17.00 -16.83
N TRP A 50 -8.92 -17.76 -17.91
CA TRP A 50 -10.07 -17.73 -18.79
C TRP A 50 -10.81 -19.05 -18.71
N TYR A 51 -12.14 -18.99 -18.76
CA TYR A 51 -12.99 -20.16 -18.72
C TYR A 51 -14.02 -20.14 -19.85
N ALA A 52 -14.37 -21.33 -20.32
CA ALA A 52 -15.48 -21.56 -21.22
C ALA A 52 -16.43 -22.61 -20.62
N VAL A 53 -17.72 -22.46 -20.88
CA VAL A 53 -18.73 -23.46 -20.54
C VAL A 53 -19.09 -24.22 -21.80
N ILE A 54 -18.80 -25.52 -21.84
CA ILE A 54 -19.11 -26.41 -22.96
C ILE A 54 -19.96 -27.55 -22.41
N ASP A 55 -21.14 -27.79 -22.99
CA ASP A 55 -22.10 -28.82 -22.55
C ASP A 55 -22.37 -28.78 -21.03
N ARG A 56 -22.58 -27.58 -20.48
CA ARG A 56 -22.82 -27.29 -19.04
C ARG A 56 -21.66 -27.62 -18.10
N ARG A 57 -20.45 -27.85 -18.64
CA ARG A 57 -19.23 -28.12 -17.86
C ARG A 57 -18.21 -27.00 -18.05
N TRP A 58 -17.45 -26.73 -17.00
CA TRP A 58 -16.45 -25.67 -16.98
C TRP A 58 -15.09 -26.23 -17.41
N TYR A 59 -14.41 -25.47 -18.27
CA TYR A 59 -13.06 -25.76 -18.72
C TYR A 59 -12.21 -24.50 -18.64
N GLN A 60 -11.00 -24.63 -18.12
CA GLN A 60 -10.01 -23.57 -18.21
C GLN A 60 -9.47 -23.51 -19.65
N VAL A 61 -9.33 -22.30 -20.17
CA VAL A 61 -8.90 -22.07 -21.54
C VAL A 61 -7.74 -21.09 -21.61
N ARG A 62 -6.93 -21.19 -22.65
CA ARG A 62 -5.86 -20.25 -22.96
C ARG A 62 -5.98 -19.74 -24.38
N MET A 63 -5.54 -18.51 -24.59
CA MET A 63 -5.39 -17.94 -25.91
C MET A 63 -4.00 -18.28 -26.46
N GLU A 64 -3.96 -19.01 -27.57
CA GLU A 64 -2.73 -19.34 -28.30
C GLU A 64 -2.87 -18.92 -29.74
N ALA A 65 -2.00 -18.01 -30.21
CA ALA A 65 -2.00 -17.52 -31.58
C ALA A 65 -3.41 -17.11 -32.10
N GLY A 66 -4.21 -16.48 -31.21
CA GLY A 66 -5.57 -16.03 -31.51
C GLY A 66 -6.64 -17.14 -31.54
N ARG A 67 -6.33 -18.35 -31.07
CA ARG A 67 -7.30 -19.44 -30.85
C ARG A 67 -7.46 -19.71 -29.37
N VAL A 68 -8.60 -20.27 -28.99
CA VAL A 68 -8.88 -20.66 -27.62
C VAL A 68 -8.69 -22.17 -27.51
N VAL A 69 -7.90 -22.62 -26.55
CA VAL A 69 -7.63 -24.05 -26.31
C VAL A 69 -7.96 -24.41 -24.88
N ILE A 70 -8.61 -25.55 -24.68
CA ILE A 70 -8.80 -26.10 -23.33
C ILE A 70 -7.43 -26.51 -22.78
N VAL A 71 -7.14 -26.19 -21.53
CA VAL A 71 -5.89 -26.58 -20.85
C VAL A 71 -6.20 -27.35 -19.58
N ASP A 72 -5.28 -28.24 -19.18
CA ASP A 72 -5.38 -28.92 -17.89
C ASP A 72 -5.14 -27.90 -16.77
N PRO A 73 -6.04 -27.78 -15.78
CA PRO A 73 -5.94 -26.77 -14.73
C PRO A 73 -4.71 -26.95 -13.83
N PHE A 74 -4.15 -28.15 -13.74
CA PHE A 74 -2.98 -28.45 -12.93
C PHE A 74 -1.68 -28.51 -13.76
N ASN A 75 -1.80 -28.53 -15.10
CA ASN A 75 -0.66 -28.46 -16.02
C ASN A 75 -1.04 -27.77 -17.33
N THR A 76 -0.90 -26.44 -17.40
CA THR A 76 -1.29 -25.64 -18.57
C THR A 76 -0.48 -25.90 -19.84
N ARG A 77 0.53 -26.78 -19.80
CA ARG A 77 1.23 -27.30 -20.99
C ARG A 77 0.55 -28.53 -21.60
N ARG A 78 -0.35 -29.19 -20.85
CA ARG A 78 -1.20 -30.27 -21.35
C ARG A 78 -2.47 -29.66 -21.93
N HIS A 79 -2.64 -29.78 -23.24
CA HIS A 79 -3.75 -29.17 -23.95
C HIS A 79 -4.85 -30.20 -24.23
N GLY A 80 -6.09 -29.76 -24.09
CA GLY A 80 -7.28 -30.41 -24.63
C GLY A 80 -7.60 -29.90 -26.05
N PRO A 81 -8.83 -30.10 -26.53
CA PRO A 81 -9.25 -29.61 -27.85
C PRO A 81 -9.30 -28.08 -27.91
N TYR A 82 -9.15 -27.55 -29.13
CA TYR A 82 -9.43 -26.14 -29.40
C TYR A 82 -10.94 -25.86 -29.34
N LEU A 83 -11.29 -24.61 -29.12
CA LEU A 83 -12.65 -24.11 -29.17
C LEU A 83 -12.86 -23.20 -30.37
N GLN A 84 -14.08 -23.21 -30.88
CA GLN A 84 -14.59 -22.29 -31.89
C GLN A 84 -15.80 -21.53 -31.32
N SER A 85 -15.90 -20.24 -31.66
CA SER A 85 -17.04 -19.39 -31.31
C SER A 85 -18.00 -19.26 -32.48
N ASP A 86 -19.27 -19.05 -32.18
CA ASP A 86 -20.32 -18.68 -33.16
C ASP A 86 -20.50 -17.16 -33.32
N ASP A 87 -19.62 -16.36 -32.73
CA ASP A 87 -19.65 -14.88 -32.67
C ASP A 87 -20.88 -14.28 -31.92
N GLN A 88 -21.78 -15.13 -31.41
CA GLN A 88 -22.94 -14.75 -30.59
C GLN A 88 -22.70 -14.97 -29.09
N GLY A 89 -21.53 -15.53 -28.74
CA GLY A 89 -21.11 -15.79 -27.36
C GLY A 89 -21.23 -17.25 -26.95
N ASN A 90 -21.53 -18.17 -27.87
CA ASN A 90 -21.46 -19.60 -27.58
C ASN A 90 -20.13 -20.18 -28.08
N TRP A 91 -19.60 -21.11 -27.31
CA TRP A 91 -18.36 -21.81 -27.61
C TRP A 91 -18.63 -23.30 -27.78
N SER A 92 -18.01 -23.91 -28.79
CA SER A 92 -18.08 -25.35 -29.05
C SER A 92 -16.70 -25.92 -29.36
N LEU A 93 -16.56 -27.24 -29.28
CA LEU A 93 -15.30 -27.92 -29.58
C LEU A 93 -14.97 -27.83 -31.08
N ASP A 94 -13.73 -27.45 -31.40
CA ASP A 94 -13.15 -27.51 -32.75
C ASP A 94 -12.47 -28.88 -32.93
N LEU A 95 -13.21 -29.87 -33.42
CA LEU A 95 -12.74 -31.25 -33.61
C LEU A 95 -12.09 -31.47 -35.00
N GLN A 96 -11.85 -30.42 -35.78
CA GLN A 96 -11.30 -30.53 -37.12
C GLN A 96 -9.80 -30.88 -37.11
N LEU A 97 -9.37 -31.68 -38.10
CA LEU A 97 -7.95 -31.98 -38.33
C LEU A 97 -7.25 -30.72 -38.85
N ARG A 98 -6.31 -30.16 -38.07
CA ARG A 98 -5.53 -28.98 -38.45
C ARG A 98 -4.04 -29.22 -38.24
N LEU A 99 -3.23 -28.86 -39.24
CA LEU A 99 -1.76 -28.84 -39.14
C LEU A 99 -1.33 -27.77 -38.11
N ARG A 100 -0.46 -28.13 -37.16
CA ARG A 100 0.18 -27.18 -36.24
C ARG A 100 1.06 -26.22 -37.06
N GLY A 101 0.69 -24.94 -37.14
CA GLY A 101 1.57 -23.87 -37.65
C GLY A 101 1.00 -22.96 -38.74
N GLY A 102 -0.16 -23.26 -39.34
CA GLY A 102 -0.79 -22.38 -40.33
C GLY A 102 -1.94 -21.56 -39.75
N MET A 103 -1.73 -20.27 -39.49
CA MET A 103 -2.85 -19.35 -39.24
C MET A 103 -3.62 -19.15 -40.57
N PRO A 104 -4.96 -19.29 -40.60
CA PRO A 104 -5.74 -19.19 -41.84
C PRO A 104 -5.47 -17.85 -42.55
N PRO A 105 -5.27 -17.82 -43.89
CA PRO A 105 -4.89 -16.60 -44.63
C PRO A 105 -5.77 -15.40 -44.31
N LYS A 106 -7.11 -15.57 -44.33
CA LYS A 106 -8.07 -14.51 -44.00
C LYS A 106 -7.87 -13.89 -42.60
N ARG A 107 -7.44 -14.68 -41.61
CA ARG A 107 -7.18 -14.19 -40.25
C ARG A 107 -5.82 -13.48 -40.14
N ARG A 108 -4.82 -13.93 -40.91
CA ARG A 108 -3.53 -13.23 -41.05
C ARG A 108 -3.72 -11.87 -41.71
N ASP A 109 -4.54 -11.83 -42.76
CA ASP A 109 -4.86 -10.61 -43.49
C ASP A 109 -5.67 -9.65 -42.61
N ALA A 110 -6.64 -10.14 -41.84
CA ALA A 110 -7.38 -9.32 -40.87
C ALA A 110 -6.48 -8.72 -39.78
N ILE A 111 -5.55 -9.50 -39.21
CA ILE A 111 -4.57 -8.98 -38.23
C ILE A 111 -3.62 -7.98 -38.88
N ARG A 112 -3.19 -8.23 -40.12
CA ARG A 112 -2.33 -7.31 -40.87
C ARG A 112 -3.05 -5.99 -41.18
N GLN A 113 -4.32 -6.06 -41.58
CA GLN A 113 -5.17 -4.89 -41.80
C GLN A 113 -5.40 -4.12 -40.51
N GLN A 114 -5.70 -4.80 -39.41
CA GLN A 114 -5.86 -4.15 -38.10
C GLN A 114 -4.57 -3.43 -37.66
N LYS A 115 -3.41 -4.09 -37.78
CA LYS A 115 -2.11 -3.46 -37.50
C LYS A 115 -1.81 -2.28 -38.42
N ALA A 116 -2.15 -2.38 -39.71
CA ALA A 116 -1.98 -1.30 -40.67
C ALA A 116 -2.88 -0.09 -40.35
N GLN A 117 -4.16 -0.33 -40.03
CA GLN A 117 -5.10 0.70 -39.58
C GLN A 117 -4.61 1.38 -38.30
N ARG A 118 -4.16 0.59 -37.31
CA ARG A 118 -3.64 1.15 -36.06
C ARG A 118 -2.35 1.94 -36.26
N LYS A 119 -1.46 1.47 -37.12
CA LYS A 119 -0.26 2.22 -37.55
C LYS A 119 -0.65 3.57 -38.17
N GLN A 120 -1.57 3.57 -39.14
CA GLN A 120 -2.05 4.78 -39.78
C GLN A 120 -2.70 5.74 -38.78
N GLN A 121 -3.51 5.22 -37.85
CA GLN A 121 -4.11 6.01 -36.79
C GLN A 121 -3.05 6.69 -35.90
N LEU A 122 -2.05 5.94 -35.44
CA LEU A 122 -0.96 6.47 -34.62
C LEU A 122 -0.11 7.50 -35.39
N GLU A 123 0.15 7.29 -36.68
CA GLU A 123 0.84 8.27 -37.53
C GLU A 123 0.00 9.56 -37.70
N GLN A 124 -1.31 9.44 -37.90
CA GLN A 124 -2.23 10.58 -37.98
C GLN A 124 -2.34 11.35 -36.65
N GLU A 125 -2.41 10.64 -35.53
CA GLU A 125 -2.40 11.24 -34.19
C GLU A 125 -1.11 12.04 -33.95
N TRP A 126 0.03 11.50 -34.37
CA TRP A 126 1.31 12.19 -34.29
C TRP A 126 1.36 13.42 -35.22
N ASP A 127 0.98 13.26 -36.49
CA ASP A 127 0.97 14.35 -37.46
C ASP A 127 0.03 15.49 -37.06
N HIS A 128 -1.15 15.16 -36.52
CA HIS A 128 -2.08 16.15 -35.95
C HIS A 128 -1.45 16.93 -34.78
N PHE A 129 -0.64 16.24 -33.97
CA PHE A 129 0.02 16.84 -32.83
C PHE A 129 1.12 17.83 -33.25
N ILE A 130 2.00 17.46 -34.21
CA ILE A 130 3.19 18.25 -34.56
C ILE A 130 3.06 19.18 -35.77
N ARG A 131 2.17 18.90 -36.74
CA ARG A 131 2.13 19.66 -38.02
C ARG A 131 0.97 20.63 -38.08
N SER A 132 1.25 21.87 -38.48
CA SER A 132 0.21 22.78 -38.95
C SER A 132 -0.29 22.30 -40.32
N ARG A 133 -1.57 22.53 -40.60
CA ARG A 133 -2.20 22.23 -41.89
C ARG A 133 -2.53 23.50 -42.62
N THR A 134 -2.28 23.53 -43.91
CA THR A 134 -2.61 24.67 -44.77
C THR A 134 -3.66 24.22 -45.77
N GLU A 135 -4.84 24.85 -45.73
CA GLU A 135 -5.97 24.53 -46.60
C GLU A 135 -6.37 25.79 -47.38
N THR A 136 -6.64 25.65 -48.68
CA THR A 136 -7.11 26.77 -49.51
C THR A 136 -8.64 26.73 -49.57
N HIS A 137 -9.29 27.75 -49.02
CA HIS A 137 -10.74 27.92 -49.09
C HIS A 137 -11.06 29.20 -49.86
N GLU A 138 -11.82 29.09 -50.96
CA GLU A 138 -12.20 30.23 -51.82
C GLU A 138 -11.00 31.11 -52.28
N GLY A 139 -9.87 30.48 -52.60
CA GLY A 139 -8.66 31.19 -53.02
C GLY A 139 -7.86 31.86 -51.89
N ARG A 140 -8.28 31.71 -50.63
CA ARG A 140 -7.52 32.14 -49.44
C ARG A 140 -6.84 30.95 -48.76
N VAL A 141 -5.57 31.15 -48.41
CA VAL A 141 -4.78 30.17 -47.65
C VAL A 141 -5.13 30.31 -46.16
N ILE A 142 -5.68 29.26 -45.56
CA ILE A 142 -5.99 29.18 -44.12
C ILE A 142 -5.00 28.22 -43.47
N GLU A 143 -4.21 28.73 -42.53
CA GLU A 143 -3.34 27.91 -41.69
C GLU A 143 -4.06 27.48 -40.40
N THR A 144 -4.25 26.18 -40.25
CA THR A 144 -4.67 25.54 -39.01
C THR A 144 -3.44 25.13 -38.22
N LYS A 145 -3.25 25.77 -37.05
CA LYS A 145 -2.14 25.45 -36.14
C LYS A 145 -2.18 23.98 -35.71
N SER A 146 -1.01 23.42 -35.42
CA SER A 146 -0.90 22.09 -34.84
C SER A 146 -1.60 22.01 -33.47
N GLN A 147 -1.92 20.80 -33.02
CA GLN A 147 -2.47 20.63 -31.67
C GLN A 147 -1.48 21.11 -30.60
N GLN A 148 -0.18 20.85 -30.78
CA GLN A 148 0.87 21.30 -29.86
C GLN A 148 0.90 22.83 -29.72
N GLU A 149 0.88 23.57 -30.82
CA GLU A 149 0.89 25.03 -30.81
C GLU A 149 -0.40 25.60 -30.19
N THR A 150 -1.53 24.96 -30.44
CA THR A 150 -2.82 25.37 -29.88
C THR A 150 -2.83 25.21 -28.36
N LEU A 151 -2.37 24.06 -27.85
CA LEU A 151 -2.25 23.80 -26.41
C LEU A 151 -1.24 24.73 -25.76
N GLN A 152 -0.08 24.96 -26.40
CA GLN A 152 0.93 25.88 -25.88
C GLN A 152 0.39 27.31 -25.80
N LYS A 153 -0.25 27.80 -26.86
CA LYS A 153 -0.85 29.14 -26.88
C LYS A 153 -1.93 29.28 -25.79
N LYS A 154 -2.72 28.24 -25.56
CA LYS A 154 -3.74 28.21 -24.50
C LYS A 154 -3.10 28.34 -23.12
N ALA A 155 -2.07 27.55 -22.83
CA ALA A 155 -1.31 27.62 -21.58
C ALA A 155 -0.67 29.00 -21.39
N ASP A 156 0.00 29.54 -22.42
CA ASP A 156 0.66 30.85 -22.36
C ASP A 156 -0.34 32.00 -22.12
N ILE A 157 -1.52 31.95 -22.75
CA ILE A 157 -2.57 32.95 -22.53
C ILE A 157 -3.08 32.85 -21.09
N ALA A 158 -3.37 31.64 -20.60
CA ALA A 158 -3.87 31.45 -19.25
C ALA A 158 -2.84 31.88 -18.19
N GLU A 159 -1.56 31.58 -18.40
CA GLU A 159 -0.45 32.03 -17.55
C GLU A 159 -0.37 33.56 -17.51
N ARG A 160 -0.43 34.22 -18.68
CA ARG A 160 -0.42 35.69 -18.75
C ARG A 160 -1.63 36.30 -18.04
N LEU A 161 -2.83 35.76 -18.25
CA LEU A 161 -4.05 36.25 -17.58
C LEU A 161 -3.98 36.06 -16.06
N MET A 162 -3.44 34.94 -15.59
CA MET A 162 -3.19 34.71 -14.17
C MET A 162 -2.22 35.73 -13.60
N ASN A 163 -1.09 35.97 -14.26
CA ASN A 163 -0.09 36.95 -13.81
C ASN A 163 -0.66 38.38 -13.80
N LEU A 164 -1.45 38.76 -14.81
CA LEU A 164 -2.14 40.05 -14.84
C LEU A 164 -3.13 40.19 -13.69
N ALA A 165 -3.93 39.16 -13.40
CA ALA A 165 -4.86 39.18 -12.27
C ALA A 165 -4.14 39.21 -10.91
N ASN A 166 -2.96 38.60 -10.80
CA ASN A 166 -2.17 38.62 -9.58
C ASN A 166 -1.57 40.01 -9.31
N ASN A 167 -1.13 40.70 -10.37
CA ASN A 167 -0.50 42.01 -10.28
C ASN A 167 -1.50 43.19 -10.28
N ASN A 168 -2.79 42.93 -10.51
CA ASN A 168 -3.83 43.95 -10.49
C ASN A 168 -4.43 44.11 -9.08
N PRO A 169 -4.29 45.28 -8.43
CA PRO A 169 -4.88 45.53 -7.11
C PRO A 169 -6.41 45.44 -7.11
N LYS A 170 -7.07 45.66 -8.26
CA LYS A 170 -8.53 45.59 -8.39
C LYS A 170 -9.08 44.15 -8.51
N SER A 171 -8.22 43.16 -8.77
CA SER A 171 -8.66 41.78 -8.88
C SER A 171 -9.02 41.20 -7.51
N THR A 172 -10.20 40.59 -7.40
CA THR A 172 -10.64 39.93 -6.16
C THR A 172 -9.89 38.62 -5.93
N THR A 173 -9.96 38.07 -4.71
CA THR A 173 -9.43 36.72 -4.41
C THR A 173 -10.09 35.65 -5.28
N ALA A 174 -11.39 35.77 -5.54
CA ALA A 174 -12.12 34.89 -6.44
C ALA A 174 -11.66 34.99 -7.90
N ASP A 175 -11.34 36.20 -8.38
CA ASP A 175 -10.76 36.39 -9.71
C ASP A 175 -9.41 35.70 -9.85
N ARG A 176 -8.53 35.89 -8.87
CA ARG A 176 -7.20 35.26 -8.86
C ARG A 176 -7.31 33.74 -8.83
N ALA A 177 -8.20 33.19 -7.99
CA ALA A 177 -8.46 31.74 -7.92
C ALA A 177 -9.00 31.19 -9.26
N ARG A 178 -9.95 31.90 -9.90
CA ARG A 178 -10.49 31.52 -11.22
C ARG A 178 -9.38 31.46 -12.27
N MET A 179 -8.48 32.45 -12.29
CA MET A 179 -7.38 32.46 -13.26
C MET A 179 -6.35 31.36 -13.01
N ARG A 180 -6.00 31.08 -11.74
CA ARG A 180 -5.15 29.92 -11.40
C ARG A 180 -5.77 28.61 -11.87
N LYS A 181 -7.06 28.40 -11.62
CA LYS A 181 -7.79 27.21 -12.09
C LYS A 181 -7.81 27.09 -13.62
N ALA A 182 -7.98 28.21 -14.33
CA ALA A 182 -7.95 28.21 -15.79
C ALA A 182 -6.57 27.85 -16.35
N PHE A 183 -5.50 28.33 -15.71
CA PHE A 183 -4.14 27.99 -16.11
C PHE A 183 -3.80 26.53 -15.81
N ASP A 184 -4.12 26.05 -14.62
CA ASP A 184 -3.95 24.65 -14.22
C ASP A 184 -4.70 23.69 -15.17
N ALA A 185 -5.95 24.02 -15.53
CA ALA A 185 -6.70 23.24 -16.50
C ALA A 185 -6.06 23.21 -17.91
N ALA A 186 -5.40 24.29 -18.32
CA ALA A 186 -4.67 24.32 -19.59
C ALA A 186 -3.40 23.45 -19.53
N LEU A 187 -2.67 23.45 -18.40
CA LEU A 187 -1.53 22.58 -18.16
C LEU A 187 -1.95 21.10 -18.12
N ASP A 188 -3.06 20.77 -17.47
CA ASP A 188 -3.61 19.41 -17.38
C ASP A 188 -4.03 18.87 -18.75
N GLU A 189 -4.65 19.70 -19.58
CA GLU A 189 -5.00 19.32 -20.95
C GLU A 189 -3.76 19.02 -21.79
N GLN A 190 -2.75 19.89 -21.73
CA GLN A 190 -1.49 19.71 -22.43
C GLN A 190 -0.75 18.45 -21.95
N THR A 191 -0.70 18.24 -20.63
CA THR A 191 -0.07 17.08 -19.97
C THR A 191 -0.74 15.77 -20.37
N ARG A 192 -2.08 15.72 -20.45
CA ARG A 192 -2.81 14.51 -20.89
C ARG A 192 -2.44 14.11 -22.31
N VAL A 193 -2.27 15.07 -23.22
CA VAL A 193 -1.85 14.78 -24.60
C VAL A 193 -0.42 14.26 -24.63
N TYR A 194 0.51 14.89 -23.92
CA TYR A 194 1.90 14.41 -23.84
C TYR A 194 1.99 13.00 -23.28
N LYS A 195 1.26 12.72 -22.19
CA LYS A 195 1.22 11.40 -21.57
C LYS A 195 0.66 10.35 -22.53
N SER A 196 -0.43 10.63 -23.22
CA SER A 196 -1.00 9.71 -24.23
C SER A 196 0.04 9.33 -25.31
N LEU A 197 0.80 10.31 -25.80
CA LEU A 197 1.87 10.09 -26.78
C LEU A 197 3.03 9.27 -26.19
N ILE A 198 3.44 9.54 -24.95
CA ILE A 198 4.47 8.77 -24.23
C ILE A 198 4.02 7.32 -24.02
N ASP A 199 2.78 7.11 -23.56
CA ASP A 199 2.21 5.79 -23.27
C ASP A 199 2.07 4.93 -24.54
N SER A 200 1.91 5.56 -25.72
CA SER A 200 1.88 4.87 -27.02
C SER A 200 3.21 4.24 -27.45
N ARG A 201 4.32 4.51 -26.74
CA ARG A 201 5.69 4.07 -27.14
C ARG A 201 5.81 2.56 -27.35
N ASN A 202 5.25 1.75 -26.45
CA ASN A 202 5.41 0.30 -26.50
C ASN A 202 4.64 -0.26 -27.70
N GLU A 203 3.41 0.22 -27.91
CA GLU A 203 2.60 -0.14 -29.07
C GLU A 203 3.28 0.28 -30.39
N ARG A 204 3.83 1.49 -30.44
CA ARG A 204 4.58 1.98 -31.61
C ARG A 204 5.82 1.15 -31.91
N ASN A 205 6.55 0.72 -30.89
CA ASN A 205 7.69 -0.19 -31.04
C ASN A 205 7.24 -1.54 -31.61
N GLU A 206 6.16 -2.13 -31.10
CA GLU A 206 5.58 -3.39 -31.60
C GLU A 206 5.06 -3.28 -33.06
N LEU A 207 4.65 -2.08 -33.47
CA LEU A 207 4.18 -1.78 -34.83
C LEU A 207 5.29 -1.28 -35.77
N ASN A 208 6.55 -1.24 -35.32
CA ASN A 208 7.71 -0.75 -36.09
C ASN A 208 7.54 0.71 -36.59
N ILE A 209 6.97 1.57 -35.76
CA ILE A 209 6.87 3.03 -35.96
C ILE A 209 7.31 3.79 -34.70
N PRO A 210 8.53 3.52 -34.17
CA PRO A 210 8.99 4.12 -32.93
C PRO A 210 9.07 5.66 -33.06
N LEU A 211 8.71 6.36 -31.98
CA LEU A 211 9.10 7.77 -31.84
C LEU A 211 10.58 7.84 -31.47
N ASP A 212 11.28 8.86 -31.97
CA ASP A 212 12.67 9.05 -31.61
C ASP A 212 12.82 9.37 -30.10
N THR A 213 13.91 8.90 -29.52
CA THR A 213 14.18 9.05 -28.09
C THR A 213 14.24 10.52 -27.65
N SER A 214 14.74 11.43 -28.51
CA SER A 214 14.74 12.87 -28.21
C SER A 214 13.33 13.46 -28.14
N THR A 215 12.40 12.99 -28.96
CA THR A 215 11.00 13.38 -28.92
C THR A 215 10.33 12.90 -27.64
N ILE A 216 10.50 11.63 -27.27
CA ILE A 216 9.98 11.11 -26.00
C ILE A 216 10.56 11.92 -24.83
N SER A 217 11.86 12.20 -24.86
CA SER A 217 12.54 13.01 -23.85
C SER A 217 11.94 14.42 -23.72
N ARG A 218 11.65 15.11 -24.84
CA ARG A 218 11.02 16.44 -24.82
C ARG A 218 9.60 16.40 -24.26
N LEU A 219 8.81 15.39 -24.61
CA LEU A 219 7.46 15.22 -24.08
C LEU A 219 7.47 14.99 -22.56
N MET A 220 8.39 14.16 -22.06
CA MET A 220 8.58 13.93 -20.63
C MET A 220 9.07 15.20 -19.91
N GLU A 221 10.04 15.92 -20.49
CA GLU A 221 10.54 17.18 -19.93
C GLU A 221 9.44 18.24 -19.82
N ASN A 222 8.61 18.40 -20.85
CA ASN A 222 7.47 19.30 -20.81
C ASN A 222 6.41 18.87 -19.78
N THR A 223 6.19 17.56 -19.65
CA THR A 223 5.28 17.01 -18.63
C THR A 223 5.76 17.33 -17.21
N VAL A 224 7.05 17.16 -16.94
CA VAL A 224 7.67 17.53 -15.65
C VAL A 224 7.53 19.04 -15.39
N ASN A 225 7.75 19.88 -16.40
CA ASN A 225 7.62 21.33 -16.26
C ASN A 225 6.17 21.75 -15.95
N ASN A 226 5.19 21.16 -16.64
CA ASN A 226 3.77 21.40 -16.38
C ASN A 226 3.37 20.96 -14.98
N ALA A 227 3.76 19.74 -14.57
CA ALA A 227 3.48 19.22 -13.25
C ALA A 227 4.03 20.14 -12.15
N ARG A 228 5.27 20.62 -12.29
CA ARG A 228 5.88 21.57 -11.35
C ARG A 228 5.14 22.91 -11.28
N LYS A 229 4.63 23.42 -12.41
CA LYS A 229 3.76 24.60 -12.41
C LYS A 229 2.47 24.31 -11.64
N SER A 230 1.81 23.18 -11.85
CA SER A 230 0.62 22.76 -11.10
C SER A 230 0.88 22.60 -9.59
N VAL A 231 2.09 22.13 -9.19
CA VAL A 231 2.50 22.10 -7.78
C VAL A 231 2.52 23.51 -7.16
N VAL A 232 3.03 24.50 -7.89
CA VAL A 232 3.05 25.90 -7.45
C VAL A 232 1.63 26.47 -7.38
N LEU A 233 0.77 26.17 -8.36
CA LEU A 233 -0.62 26.63 -8.36
C LEU A 233 -1.41 26.05 -7.17
N ALA A 234 -1.19 24.77 -6.85
CA ALA A 234 -1.79 24.15 -5.68
C ALA A 234 -1.32 24.82 -4.38
N ASP A 235 -0.05 25.18 -4.27
CA ASP A 235 0.45 25.92 -3.11
C ASP A 235 -0.16 27.33 -3.00
N LEU A 236 -0.31 28.06 -4.10
CA LEU A 236 -0.99 29.35 -4.10
C LEU A 236 -2.47 29.23 -3.70
N ASP A 237 -3.16 28.16 -4.12
CA ASP A 237 -4.53 27.90 -3.68
C ASP A 237 -4.59 27.56 -2.18
N ARG A 238 -3.63 26.80 -1.66
CA ARG A 238 -3.49 26.53 -0.22
C ARG A 238 -3.28 27.82 0.55
N GLN A 239 -2.37 28.68 0.13
CA GLN A 239 -2.11 29.97 0.77
C GLN A 239 -3.36 30.86 0.77
N ALA A 240 -4.12 30.88 -0.33
CA ALA A 240 -5.37 31.62 -0.40
C ALA A 240 -6.44 31.06 0.55
N LEU A 241 -6.57 29.73 0.63
CA LEU A 241 -7.47 29.06 1.57
C LEU A 241 -7.08 29.39 3.02
N TYR A 242 -5.79 29.34 3.32
CA TYR A 242 -5.23 29.69 4.61
C TYR A 242 -5.50 31.14 5.01
N ALA A 243 -5.36 32.08 4.08
CA ALA A 243 -5.67 33.49 4.32
C ALA A 243 -7.17 33.74 4.53
N ALA A 244 -8.05 32.94 3.91
CA ALA A 244 -9.50 33.03 4.10
C ALA A 244 -9.97 32.43 5.44
N HIS A 245 -9.18 31.53 6.04
CA HIS A 245 -9.53 30.81 7.26
C HIS A 245 -8.42 30.86 8.33
N PRO A 246 -7.99 32.05 8.80
CA PRO A 246 -6.87 32.17 9.75
C PRO A 246 -7.14 31.44 11.08
N ASN A 247 -8.39 31.40 11.53
CA ASN A 247 -8.79 30.74 12.78
C ASN A 247 -8.61 29.21 12.75
N PHE A 248 -8.58 28.61 11.56
CA PHE A 248 -8.41 27.16 11.39
C PHE A 248 -6.95 26.73 11.22
N ARG A 249 -6.00 27.67 11.39
CA ARG A 249 -4.55 27.43 11.34
C ARG A 249 -3.85 27.61 12.69
N LEU A 250 -4.63 27.85 13.74
CA LEU A 250 -4.09 28.05 15.07
C LEU A 250 -3.50 26.74 15.62
N PRO A 251 -2.56 26.81 16.59
CA PRO A 251 -2.11 25.66 17.35
C PRO A 251 -3.28 24.88 17.97
N VAL A 252 -3.10 23.57 18.19
CA VAL A 252 -4.20 22.64 18.57
C VAL A 252 -5.03 23.13 19.75
N ASP A 253 -4.39 23.68 20.79
CA ASP A 253 -5.04 24.22 21.99
C ASP A 253 -5.99 25.40 21.69
N GLN A 254 -5.64 26.21 20.69
CA GLN A 254 -6.44 27.36 20.23
C GLN A 254 -7.40 27.00 19.10
N LEU A 255 -7.10 25.95 18.33
CA LEU A 255 -7.92 25.45 17.24
C LEU A 255 -9.20 24.80 17.75
N ILE A 256 -9.13 24.00 18.83
CA ILE A 256 -10.28 23.25 19.35
C ILE A 256 -11.51 24.14 19.60
N PRO A 257 -11.41 25.28 20.32
CA PRO A 257 -12.56 26.18 20.49
C PRO A 257 -13.11 26.72 19.17
N MET A 258 -12.27 27.01 18.18
CA MET A 258 -12.70 27.50 16.86
C MET A 258 -13.48 26.43 16.10
N VAL A 259 -13.03 25.17 16.14
CA VAL A 259 -13.72 24.04 15.50
C VAL A 259 -15.06 23.75 16.17
N VAL A 260 -15.13 23.85 17.50
CA VAL A 260 -16.37 23.67 18.25
C VAL A 260 -17.39 24.77 17.91
N ALA A 261 -16.92 26.01 17.73
CA ALA A 261 -17.77 27.15 17.38
C ALA A 261 -18.30 27.09 15.93
N ASP A 262 -17.49 26.62 14.97
CA ASP A 262 -17.86 26.49 13.56
C ASP A 262 -17.42 25.14 12.94
N PRO A 263 -18.10 24.04 13.28
CA PRO A 263 -17.74 22.71 12.77
C PRO A 263 -18.01 22.56 11.27
N THR A 264 -19.00 23.28 10.73
CA THR A 264 -19.35 23.23 9.31
C THR A 264 -18.29 23.96 8.47
N GLY A 265 -17.87 25.15 8.89
CA GLY A 265 -16.79 25.90 8.23
C GLY A 265 -15.47 25.15 8.28
N TYR A 266 -15.11 24.55 9.42
CA TYR A 266 -13.90 23.73 9.51
C TYR A 266 -13.97 22.50 8.60
N THR A 267 -15.14 21.85 8.53
CA THR A 267 -15.36 20.72 7.60
C THR A 267 -15.17 21.15 6.14
N GLY A 268 -15.68 22.33 5.75
CA GLY A 268 -15.48 22.89 4.42
C GLY A 268 -14.00 23.15 4.13
N PHE A 269 -13.31 23.80 5.07
CA PHE A 269 -11.88 24.07 5.00
C PHE A 269 -11.04 22.80 4.79
N ILE A 270 -11.30 21.74 5.56
CA ILE A 270 -10.56 20.46 5.41
C ILE A 270 -10.86 19.78 4.07
N LYS A 271 -12.10 19.85 3.57
CA LYS A 271 -12.44 19.31 2.24
C LYS A 271 -11.69 20.03 1.12
N ASP A 272 -11.61 21.35 1.19
CA ASP A 272 -10.88 22.15 0.20
C ASP A 272 -9.37 21.85 0.27
N LEU A 273 -8.82 21.69 1.48
CA LEU A 273 -7.42 21.32 1.67
C LEU A 273 -7.10 19.93 1.12
N ILE A 274 -8.01 18.96 1.28
CA ILE A 274 -7.90 17.61 0.70
C ILE A 274 -7.79 17.69 -0.83
N VAL A 275 -8.66 18.45 -1.49
CA VAL A 275 -8.65 18.60 -2.95
C VAL A 275 -7.35 19.24 -3.44
N ILE A 276 -6.86 20.26 -2.74
CA ILE A 276 -5.60 20.94 -3.07
C ILE A 276 -4.42 19.98 -2.92
N ASN A 277 -4.35 19.23 -1.81
CA ASN A 277 -3.31 18.27 -1.54
C ASN A 277 -3.31 17.11 -2.56
N GLU A 278 -4.48 16.59 -2.93
CA GLU A 278 -4.61 15.54 -3.96
C GLU A 278 -4.02 15.98 -5.30
N ARG A 279 -4.38 17.18 -5.77
CA ARG A 279 -3.80 17.73 -7.01
C ARG A 279 -2.28 17.87 -6.91
N GLN A 280 -1.77 18.37 -5.79
CA GLN A 280 -0.34 18.54 -5.61
C GLN A 280 0.41 17.19 -5.54
N MET A 281 -0.15 16.19 -4.87
CA MET A 281 0.40 14.83 -4.83
C MET A 281 0.48 14.20 -6.22
N ILE A 282 -0.59 14.30 -7.03
CA ILE A 282 -0.60 13.78 -8.41
C ILE A 282 0.52 14.41 -9.25
N ALA A 283 0.70 15.73 -9.14
CA ALA A 283 1.73 16.44 -9.89
C ALA A 283 3.16 16.09 -9.41
N LEU A 284 3.37 15.88 -8.11
CA LEU A 284 4.65 15.42 -7.57
C LEU A 284 4.97 13.99 -7.99
N GLU A 285 4.01 13.06 -7.91
CA GLU A 285 4.21 11.67 -8.37
C GLU A 285 4.50 11.61 -9.87
N LEU A 286 3.83 12.44 -10.67
CA LEU A 286 4.11 12.55 -12.11
C LEU A 286 5.53 13.08 -12.38
N THR A 287 5.98 14.06 -11.59
CA THR A 287 7.34 14.59 -11.64
C THR A 287 8.37 13.50 -11.34
N ASP A 288 8.21 12.80 -10.21
CA ASP A 288 9.14 11.76 -9.77
C ASP A 288 9.23 10.61 -10.80
N ASN A 289 8.08 10.15 -11.29
CA ASN A 289 8.02 9.08 -12.29
C ASN A 289 8.74 9.46 -13.58
N HIS A 290 8.46 10.63 -14.16
CA HIS A 290 9.09 11.03 -15.42
C HIS A 290 10.56 11.41 -15.27
N LEU A 291 11.01 11.93 -14.13
CA LEU A 291 12.44 12.11 -13.87
C LEU A 291 13.16 10.75 -13.85
N GLN A 292 12.58 9.75 -13.20
CA GLN A 292 13.13 8.39 -13.16
C GLN A 292 13.12 7.72 -14.55
N GLU A 293 12.07 7.93 -15.35
CA GLU A 293 12.00 7.44 -16.74
C GLU A 293 13.03 8.15 -17.64
N LEU A 294 13.15 9.48 -17.56
CA LEU A 294 14.16 10.24 -18.30
C LEU A 294 15.57 9.73 -18.02
N PHE A 295 15.88 9.47 -16.74
CA PHE A 295 17.18 8.91 -16.35
C PHE A 295 17.47 7.54 -17.00
N ASN A 296 16.44 6.77 -17.35
CA ASN A 296 16.57 5.46 -18.00
C ASN A 296 16.41 5.49 -19.52
N LEU A 297 16.12 6.66 -20.12
CA LEU A 297 15.80 6.80 -21.55
C LEU A 297 17.07 6.94 -22.42
N GLY A 298 18.25 6.65 -21.88
CA GLY A 298 19.53 6.85 -22.58
C GLY A 298 19.94 8.32 -22.66
N ARG A 299 20.89 8.65 -23.54
CA ARG A 299 21.59 9.94 -23.54
C ARG A 299 20.67 11.18 -23.61
N PRO A 300 19.67 11.28 -24.50
CA PRO A 300 18.78 12.44 -24.53
C PRO A 300 18.02 12.64 -23.20
N GLY A 301 17.58 11.53 -22.60
CA GLY A 301 16.89 11.54 -21.32
C GLY A 301 17.79 11.92 -20.15
N GLU A 302 19.03 11.42 -20.10
CA GLU A 302 20.01 11.80 -19.08
C GLU A 302 20.35 13.30 -19.15
N GLU A 303 20.47 13.86 -20.36
CA GLU A 303 20.70 15.30 -20.57
C GLU A 303 19.50 16.13 -20.09
N ALA A 304 18.27 15.71 -20.38
CA ALA A 304 17.05 16.34 -19.88
C ALA A 304 16.92 16.23 -18.35
N TYR A 305 17.17 15.05 -17.79
CA TYR A 305 17.20 14.82 -16.35
C TYR A 305 18.18 15.79 -15.67
N LYS A 306 19.41 15.93 -16.20
CA LYS A 306 20.40 16.88 -15.68
C LYS A 306 19.89 18.32 -15.76
N ARG A 307 19.30 18.76 -16.87
CA ARG A 307 18.70 20.11 -16.97
C ARG A 307 17.62 20.34 -15.91
N LEU A 308 16.78 19.34 -15.67
CA LEU A 308 15.64 19.43 -14.77
C LEU A 308 16.00 19.34 -13.28
N THR A 309 17.19 18.86 -12.94
CA THR A 309 17.61 18.57 -11.56
C THR A 309 18.85 19.33 -11.10
N LYS A 310 19.68 19.84 -12.03
CA LYS A 310 20.88 20.60 -11.71
C LYS A 310 20.55 21.85 -10.90
N ASP A 311 21.29 22.06 -9.82
CA ASP A 311 21.20 23.22 -8.92
C ASP A 311 19.79 23.46 -8.35
N ARG A 312 18.95 22.42 -8.33
CA ARG A 312 17.57 22.53 -7.87
C ARG A 312 17.51 22.42 -6.34
N PRO A 313 16.73 23.28 -5.65
CA PRO A 313 16.48 23.12 -4.23
C PRO A 313 15.75 21.81 -3.94
N ALA A 314 15.76 21.39 -2.67
CA ALA A 314 14.98 20.25 -2.24
C ALA A 314 13.48 20.54 -2.46
N GLU A 315 12.81 19.68 -3.23
CA GLU A 315 11.38 19.79 -3.49
C GLU A 315 10.57 19.04 -2.42
N LEU A 316 9.35 19.50 -2.18
CA LEU A 316 8.35 18.75 -1.41
C LEU A 316 8.12 17.40 -2.10
N THR A 317 7.99 16.32 -1.34
CA THR A 317 7.71 14.99 -1.91
C THR A 317 6.23 14.65 -1.82
N ALA A 318 5.75 13.82 -2.73
CA ALA A 318 4.40 13.27 -2.64
C ALA A 318 4.19 12.55 -1.30
N ILE A 319 5.15 11.73 -0.84
CA ILE A 319 5.06 11.01 0.44
C ILE A 319 4.90 11.96 1.63
N ALA A 320 5.63 13.09 1.66
CA ALA A 320 5.47 14.08 2.73
C ALA A 320 4.04 14.65 2.77
N LEU A 321 3.45 14.96 1.60
CA LEU A 321 2.05 15.40 1.51
C LEU A 321 1.05 14.31 1.91
N LYS A 322 1.36 13.02 1.66
CA LYS A 322 0.48 11.91 2.09
C LYS A 322 0.26 11.93 3.60
N PHE A 323 1.25 12.32 4.40
CA PHE A 323 1.05 12.46 5.84
C PHE A 323 0.05 13.58 6.19
N SER A 324 0.20 14.76 5.60
CA SER A 324 -0.75 15.87 5.77
C SER A 324 -2.16 15.46 5.34
N GLN A 325 -2.27 14.73 4.22
CA GLN A 325 -3.53 14.19 3.72
C GLN A 325 -4.16 13.16 4.67
N LEU A 326 -3.38 12.25 5.27
CA LEU A 326 -3.87 11.31 6.29
C LEU A 326 -4.46 12.05 7.49
N HIS A 327 -3.80 13.13 7.93
CA HIS A 327 -4.29 13.96 9.02
C HIS A 327 -5.64 14.60 8.68
N ASN A 328 -5.80 15.15 7.47
CA ASN A 328 -7.05 15.74 7.00
C ASN A 328 -8.19 14.71 6.87
N LEU A 329 -7.90 13.56 6.26
CA LEU A 329 -8.88 12.48 6.07
C LEU A 329 -9.31 11.85 7.39
N LYS A 330 -8.41 11.77 8.38
CA LYS A 330 -8.75 11.36 9.75
C LYS A 330 -9.90 12.19 10.31
N TYR A 331 -9.86 13.53 10.17
CA TYR A 331 -10.95 14.39 10.66
C TYR A 331 -12.28 14.02 9.98
N LEU A 332 -12.29 13.98 8.64
CA LEU A 332 -13.51 13.72 7.87
C LEU A 332 -14.02 12.27 7.97
N SER A 333 -13.19 11.34 8.44
CA SER A 333 -13.59 9.96 8.71
C SER A 333 -14.53 9.84 9.91
N ASN A 334 -14.65 10.87 10.75
CA ASN A 334 -15.61 10.91 11.85
C ASN A 334 -16.96 11.44 11.34
N LYS A 335 -18.07 10.72 11.59
CA LYS A 335 -19.42 11.16 11.18
C LYS A 335 -19.91 12.41 11.92
N ASP A 336 -19.60 12.50 13.22
CA ASP A 336 -20.08 13.59 14.07
C ASP A 336 -18.93 14.17 14.91
N LEU A 337 -18.40 15.30 14.46
CA LEU A 337 -17.33 16.03 15.16
C LEU A 337 -17.79 16.58 16.52
N LYS A 338 -19.09 16.80 16.74
CA LYS A 338 -19.62 17.30 18.02
C LYS A 338 -19.59 16.23 19.10
N GLN A 339 -19.70 14.96 18.71
CA GLN A 339 -19.52 13.82 19.63
C GLN A 339 -18.05 13.51 19.92
N GLY A 340 -17.14 14.32 19.38
CA GLY A 340 -15.70 14.16 19.53
C GLY A 340 -15.07 13.23 18.50
N PHE A 341 -13.75 13.13 18.55
CA PHE A 341 -12.99 12.26 17.66
C PHE A 341 -13.02 10.81 18.16
N ILE A 342 -13.03 9.87 17.21
CA ILE A 342 -12.69 8.47 17.50
C ILE A 342 -11.22 8.45 17.92
N ARG A 343 -10.99 8.46 19.24
CA ARG A 343 -9.65 8.48 19.84
C ARG A 343 -8.79 7.33 19.34
N GLU A 344 -9.41 6.18 19.06
CA GLU A 344 -8.73 5.01 18.52
C GLU A 344 -8.13 5.30 17.13
N LEU A 345 -8.83 6.06 16.28
CA LEU A 345 -8.32 6.41 14.94
C LEU A 345 -7.13 7.37 15.05
N ASP A 346 -7.20 8.30 16.00
CA ASP A 346 -6.09 9.21 16.28
C ASP A 346 -4.86 8.48 16.83
N LEU A 347 -5.06 7.54 17.76
CA LEU A 347 -3.99 6.71 18.32
C LEU A 347 -3.34 5.81 17.28
N LEU A 348 -4.10 5.29 16.32
CA LEU A 348 -3.58 4.47 15.22
C LEU A 348 -2.75 5.30 14.21
N LEU A 349 -3.22 6.50 13.85
CA LEU A 349 -2.59 7.29 12.77
C LEU A 349 -1.47 8.21 13.26
N SER A 350 -1.54 8.74 14.48
CA SER A 350 -0.56 9.71 14.98
C SER A 350 0.89 9.19 15.00
N PRO A 351 1.17 7.93 15.41
CA PRO A 351 2.52 7.38 15.38
C PRO A 351 3.14 7.31 13.98
N LEU A 352 2.33 7.27 12.92
CA LEU A 352 2.83 7.14 11.55
C LEU A 352 3.55 8.39 11.04
N GLY A 353 3.45 9.54 11.71
CA GLY A 353 4.13 10.76 11.26
C GLY A 353 5.63 10.58 11.06
N GLN A 354 6.30 9.96 12.04
CA GLN A 354 7.74 9.69 11.95
C GLN A 354 8.07 8.61 10.90
N GLN A 355 7.15 7.67 10.67
CA GLN A 355 7.29 6.62 9.67
C GLN A 355 7.20 7.18 8.25
N VAL A 356 6.19 8.02 7.97
CA VAL A 356 6.04 8.68 6.67
C VAL A 356 7.20 9.62 6.39
N ARG A 357 7.69 10.36 7.40
CA ARG A 357 8.92 11.15 7.30
C ARG A 357 10.11 10.29 6.93
N THR A 358 10.34 9.20 7.67
CA THR A 358 11.43 8.24 7.40
C THR A 358 11.33 7.65 5.99
N HIS A 359 10.12 7.32 5.55
CA HIS A 359 9.85 6.80 4.22
C HIS A 359 10.18 7.82 3.11
N SER A 360 9.81 9.09 3.30
CA SER A 360 10.21 10.15 2.37
C SER A 360 11.73 10.28 2.28
N GLU A 361 12.43 10.28 3.42
CA GLU A 361 13.89 10.40 3.45
C GLU A 361 14.60 9.19 2.83
N LEU A 362 14.09 7.98 3.05
CA LEU A 362 14.56 6.76 2.39
C LEU A 362 14.56 6.88 0.85
N ASN A 363 13.62 7.63 0.29
CA ASN A 363 13.50 7.84 -1.15
C ASN A 363 14.48 8.90 -1.68
N GLN A 364 14.92 9.82 -0.82
CA GLN A 364 15.87 10.88 -1.18
C GLN A 364 17.34 10.53 -0.88
N LEU A 365 17.58 9.66 0.09
CA LEU A 365 18.91 9.37 0.62
C LEU A 365 19.47 8.04 0.09
N ASN A 366 20.77 8.05 -0.21
CA ASN A 366 21.54 6.85 -0.50
C ASN A 366 22.03 6.26 0.84
N LEU A 367 21.32 5.24 1.31
CA LEU A 367 21.66 4.50 2.54
C LEU A 367 22.51 3.28 2.23
N SER A 368 23.22 2.76 3.25
CA SER A 368 23.85 1.44 3.16
C SER A 368 22.77 0.36 2.95
N ALA A 369 23.12 -0.76 2.30
CA ALA A 369 22.16 -1.85 2.09
C ALA A 369 21.58 -2.41 3.41
N PRO A 370 22.37 -2.60 4.49
CA PRO A 370 21.81 -3.00 5.79
C PRO A 370 20.83 -1.98 6.38
N ASP A 371 21.15 -0.69 6.35
CA ASP A 371 20.26 0.35 6.88
C ASP A 371 18.98 0.46 6.06
N ARG A 372 19.10 0.40 4.73
CA ARG A 372 17.96 0.43 3.81
C ARG A 372 17.00 -0.72 4.08
N LEU A 373 17.51 -1.94 4.24
CA LEU A 373 16.71 -3.10 4.61
C LEU A 373 16.05 -2.92 5.99
N ALA A 374 16.80 -2.46 6.99
CA ALA A 374 16.25 -2.24 8.34
C ALA A 374 15.11 -1.20 8.36
N VAL A 375 15.25 -0.10 7.60
CA VAL A 375 14.20 0.91 7.45
C VAL A 375 12.98 0.32 6.73
N LEU A 376 13.16 -0.38 5.61
CA LEU A 376 12.06 -0.98 4.85
C LEU A 376 11.31 -2.05 5.66
N ASP A 377 12.02 -2.91 6.39
CA ASP A 377 11.42 -3.91 7.27
C ASP A 377 10.59 -3.25 8.38
N SER A 378 11.10 -2.16 8.97
CA SER A 378 10.37 -1.38 9.98
C SER A 378 9.11 -0.74 9.39
N LEU A 379 9.22 -0.04 8.26
CA LEU A 379 8.08 0.62 7.61
C LEU A 379 6.99 -0.38 7.20
N LEU A 380 7.39 -1.56 6.71
CA LEU A 380 6.48 -2.64 6.35
C LEU A 380 5.62 -3.05 7.55
N LEU A 381 6.25 -3.27 8.69
CA LEU A 381 5.59 -3.64 9.94
C LEU A 381 4.64 -2.52 10.40
N GLN A 382 5.13 -1.27 10.48
CA GLN A 382 4.38 -0.14 11.01
C GLN A 382 3.14 0.18 10.14
N TYR A 383 3.28 0.24 8.82
CA TYR A 383 2.12 0.45 7.95
C TYR A 383 1.16 -0.74 7.96
N GLY A 384 1.69 -1.95 7.97
CA GLY A 384 0.88 -3.16 7.99
C GLY A 384 0.00 -3.26 9.24
N GLN A 385 0.55 -2.96 10.42
CA GLN A 385 -0.19 -2.91 11.68
C GLN A 385 -1.33 -1.89 11.63
N VAL A 386 -1.06 -0.66 11.18
CA VAL A 386 -2.11 0.37 11.12
C VAL A 386 -3.19 0.03 10.10
N ILE A 387 -2.82 -0.54 8.94
CA ILE A 387 -3.81 -1.03 7.96
C ILE A 387 -4.72 -2.08 8.57
N ASP A 388 -4.15 -3.00 9.36
CA ASP A 388 -4.88 -4.06 10.03
C ASP A 388 -5.79 -3.53 11.14
N GLY A 389 -5.29 -2.64 12.01
CA GLY A 389 -6.09 -1.96 13.03
C GLY A 389 -7.23 -1.14 12.43
N MET A 390 -7.02 -0.50 11.28
CA MET A 390 -8.09 0.16 10.52
C MET A 390 -9.12 -0.83 9.95
N GLN A 391 -8.71 -2.03 9.55
CA GLN A 391 -9.66 -3.07 9.14
C GLN A 391 -10.52 -3.51 10.33
N GLY A 392 -9.93 -3.71 11.50
CA GLY A 392 -10.67 -3.98 12.74
C GLY A 392 -11.67 -2.87 13.04
N MET A 393 -11.23 -1.61 12.94
CA MET A 393 -12.09 -0.45 13.14
C MET A 393 -13.26 -0.39 12.16
N ALA A 394 -13.05 -0.71 10.88
CA ALA A 394 -14.13 -0.76 9.88
C ALA A 394 -15.21 -1.80 10.25
N LEU A 395 -14.82 -2.90 10.89
CA LEU A 395 -15.73 -3.96 11.32
C LEU A 395 -16.43 -3.64 12.65
N VAL A 396 -15.74 -2.96 13.56
CA VAL A 396 -16.22 -2.72 14.94
C VAL A 396 -16.90 -1.36 15.10
N HIS A 397 -16.57 -0.35 14.28
CA HIS A 397 -17.02 1.04 14.45
C HIS A 397 -17.66 1.65 13.18
N ALA A 398 -18.14 0.83 12.25
CA ALA A 398 -18.75 1.27 10.98
C ALA A 398 -19.86 2.34 11.14
N ASP A 399 -20.65 2.24 12.21
CA ASP A 399 -21.74 3.16 12.53
C ASP A 399 -21.26 4.58 12.81
N LYS A 400 -20.04 4.74 13.34
CA LYS A 400 -19.43 6.03 13.70
C LYS A 400 -18.55 6.63 12.60
N LEU A 401 -18.19 5.83 11.60
CA LEU A 401 -17.28 6.23 10.53
C LEU A 401 -18.00 6.78 9.31
N ASN A 402 -17.47 7.87 8.74
CA ASN A 402 -17.78 8.27 7.38
C ASN A 402 -16.97 7.40 6.44
N MET A 403 -17.62 6.35 5.91
CA MET A 403 -16.94 5.32 5.12
C MET A 403 -16.25 5.86 3.86
N ALA A 404 -16.73 6.95 3.26
CA ALA A 404 -16.10 7.51 2.07
C ALA A 404 -14.68 8.03 2.37
N TYR A 405 -14.54 8.86 3.41
CA TYR A 405 -13.22 9.39 3.82
C TYR A 405 -12.36 8.34 4.53
N PHE A 406 -12.99 7.42 5.26
CA PHE A 406 -12.29 6.32 5.90
C PHE A 406 -11.63 5.40 4.86
N GLN A 407 -12.35 5.05 3.78
CA GLN A 407 -11.80 4.26 2.68
C GLN A 407 -10.69 4.99 1.93
N GLN A 408 -10.77 6.32 1.78
CA GLN A 408 -9.66 7.11 1.23
C GLN A 408 -8.42 7.05 2.13
N THR A 409 -8.60 7.12 3.45
CA THR A 409 -7.50 6.94 4.43
C THR A 409 -6.85 5.55 4.27
N GLN A 410 -7.67 4.50 4.16
CA GLN A 410 -7.18 3.13 3.91
C GLN A 410 -6.44 3.01 2.57
N ALA A 411 -6.95 3.61 1.50
CA ALA A 411 -6.30 3.59 0.19
C ALA A 411 -4.93 4.28 0.23
N LEU A 412 -4.83 5.41 0.93
CA LEU A 412 -3.59 6.16 1.08
C LEU A 412 -2.53 5.37 1.85
N LEU A 413 -2.89 4.75 2.97
CA LEU A 413 -1.99 3.86 3.73
C LEU A 413 -1.58 2.64 2.93
N ASN A 414 -2.53 2.01 2.22
CA ASN A 414 -2.22 0.89 1.33
C ASN A 414 -1.22 1.31 0.25
N SER A 415 -1.30 2.53 -0.30
CA SER A 415 -0.32 3.02 -1.26
C SER A 415 1.09 3.12 -0.67
N LEU A 416 1.22 3.58 0.58
CA LEU A 416 2.49 3.65 1.29
C LEU A 416 3.06 2.26 1.59
N TYR A 417 2.21 1.34 2.04
CA TYR A 417 2.58 -0.06 2.28
C TYR A 417 3.04 -0.76 1.00
N GLN A 418 2.31 -0.59 -0.12
CA GLN A 418 2.67 -1.21 -1.38
C GLN A 418 3.98 -0.67 -1.95
N ASP A 419 4.25 0.64 -1.79
CA ASP A 419 5.55 1.21 -2.16
C ASP A 419 6.70 0.56 -1.37
N VAL A 420 6.53 0.39 -0.05
CA VAL A 420 7.52 -0.32 0.80
C VAL A 420 7.69 -1.78 0.38
N VAL A 421 6.60 -2.50 0.08
CA VAL A 421 6.66 -3.89 -0.40
C VAL A 421 7.45 -3.99 -1.71
N LEU A 422 7.18 -3.09 -2.66
CA LEU A 422 7.90 -3.05 -3.94
C LEU A 422 9.39 -2.76 -3.74
N GLN A 423 9.72 -1.77 -2.91
CA GLN A 423 11.09 -1.41 -2.61
C GLN A 423 11.82 -2.55 -1.90
N LEU A 424 11.22 -3.16 -0.86
CA LEU A 424 11.82 -4.26 -0.10
C LEU A 424 12.02 -5.49 -0.97
N ALA A 425 11.03 -5.86 -1.79
CA ALA A 425 11.16 -6.97 -2.71
C ALA A 425 12.32 -6.78 -3.69
N ALA A 426 12.52 -5.55 -4.19
CA ALA A 426 13.63 -5.22 -5.08
C ALA A 426 15.00 -5.28 -4.40
N GLU A 427 15.10 -4.98 -3.10
CA GLU A 427 16.34 -5.15 -2.33
C GLU A 427 16.62 -6.63 -2.01
N VAL A 428 15.60 -7.43 -1.73
CA VAL A 428 15.72 -8.86 -1.38
C VAL A 428 16.00 -9.73 -2.62
N LYS A 429 15.28 -9.50 -3.72
CA LYS A 429 15.41 -10.23 -4.97
C LYS A 429 15.64 -9.24 -6.12
N PRO A 430 16.88 -8.76 -6.31
CA PRO A 430 17.22 -7.85 -7.39
C PRO A 430 16.93 -8.48 -8.76
N VAL A 431 16.35 -7.70 -9.67
CA VAL A 431 16.13 -8.12 -11.06
C VAL A 431 17.43 -7.84 -11.84
N ALA A 432 17.92 -8.82 -12.60
CA ALA A 432 19.20 -8.73 -13.31
C ALA A 432 19.29 -7.54 -14.28
N GLU A 433 18.16 -7.14 -14.88
CA GLU A 433 18.04 -5.97 -15.77
C GLU A 433 17.19 -4.85 -15.15
N ALA A 434 17.32 -4.62 -13.83
CA ALA A 434 16.60 -3.54 -13.17
C ALA A 434 16.96 -2.17 -13.77
N ALA A 435 15.95 -1.31 -13.94
CA ALA A 435 16.15 0.08 -14.32
C ALA A 435 17.15 0.75 -13.36
N LYS A 436 18.06 1.56 -13.92
CA LYS A 436 19.03 2.33 -13.13
C LYS A 436 18.27 3.30 -12.25
N LYS A 437 18.53 3.32 -10.94
CA LYS A 437 17.97 4.31 -10.03
C LYS A 437 18.68 5.65 -10.23
N ALA A 438 17.92 6.74 -10.28
CA ALA A 438 18.52 8.08 -10.28
C ALA A 438 19.41 8.27 -9.03
N PRO A 439 20.50 9.05 -9.14
CA PRO A 439 21.42 9.27 -8.02
C PRO A 439 20.69 9.94 -6.86
N LYS A 440 20.73 9.29 -5.69
CA LYS A 440 20.20 9.83 -4.44
C LYS A 440 21.28 10.62 -3.70
N ARG A 441 20.86 11.56 -2.84
CA ARG A 441 21.77 12.35 -2.02
C ARG A 441 22.47 11.43 -1.00
N THR A 442 23.77 11.58 -0.80
CA THR A 442 24.47 10.87 0.28
C THR A 442 23.89 11.26 1.64
N LEU A 443 23.93 10.34 2.61
CA LEU A 443 23.36 10.57 3.95
C LEU A 443 23.92 11.84 4.60
N ASN A 444 25.24 12.05 4.51
CA ASN A 444 25.96 13.19 5.06
C ASN A 444 26.62 14.00 3.94
N ALA A 445 25.82 14.77 3.21
CA ALA A 445 26.32 15.67 2.17
C ALA A 445 26.85 17.00 2.78
N PRO A 446 27.97 17.56 2.28
CA PRO A 446 28.47 18.86 2.73
C PRO A 446 27.40 19.96 2.61
N GLY A 447 27.31 20.82 3.63
CA GLY A 447 26.35 21.93 3.66
C GLY A 447 24.88 21.53 3.89
N LYS A 448 24.61 20.26 4.24
CA LYS A 448 23.28 19.76 4.65
C LYS A 448 23.30 19.28 6.11
N PRO A 449 22.14 19.23 6.80
CA PRO A 449 22.07 18.64 8.13
C PRO A 449 22.60 17.22 8.13
N GLN A 450 23.45 16.89 9.11
CA GLN A 450 23.91 15.51 9.31
C GLN A 450 22.73 14.62 9.69
N LYS A 451 22.70 13.41 9.15
CA LYS A 451 21.59 12.47 9.34
C LYS A 451 22.08 11.11 9.85
N LYS A 452 21.22 10.43 10.60
CA LYS A 452 21.48 9.10 11.17
C LYS A 452 20.24 8.21 11.08
N VAL A 453 20.47 6.94 10.78
CA VAL A 453 19.47 5.88 10.91
C VAL A 453 19.54 5.38 12.35
N ILE A 454 18.43 5.42 13.08
CA ILE A 454 18.35 5.03 14.48
C ILE A 454 17.35 3.90 14.68
N LYS A 455 17.66 2.97 15.59
CA LYS A 455 16.77 1.88 16.00
C LYS A 455 16.17 2.24 17.36
N THR A 456 14.90 2.62 17.37
CA THR A 456 14.19 2.98 18.60
C THR A 456 13.55 1.76 19.23
N ARG A 457 13.29 1.82 20.54
CA ARG A 457 12.62 0.72 21.25
C ARG A 457 11.14 0.55 20.90
N LYS A 458 10.45 1.63 20.49
CA LYS A 458 8.99 1.62 20.30
C LYS A 458 8.54 2.02 18.90
N GLN A 459 9.23 2.96 18.27
CA GLN A 459 8.86 3.54 16.98
C GLN A 459 9.57 2.86 15.80
N GLY A 460 10.21 1.72 16.03
CA GLY A 460 10.98 1.03 14.98
C GLY A 460 12.22 1.81 14.54
N VAL A 461 12.56 1.71 13.26
CA VAL A 461 13.74 2.33 12.66
C VAL A 461 13.37 3.68 12.05
N LEU A 462 14.06 4.75 12.45
CA LEU A 462 13.81 6.12 12.02
C LEU A 462 15.03 6.73 11.34
N ILE A 463 14.82 7.76 10.51
CA ILE A 463 15.88 8.64 10.01
C ILE A 463 15.66 10.04 10.58
N GLY A 464 16.70 10.60 11.21
CA GLY A 464 16.63 11.91 11.85
C GLY A 464 17.89 12.74 11.67
N ASN A 465 17.82 14.00 12.07
CA ASN A 465 18.93 14.96 12.03
C ASN A 465 19.78 14.82 13.30
N VAL A 466 21.10 14.72 13.13
CA VAL A 466 22.04 14.65 14.25
C VAL A 466 22.21 16.04 14.86
N LYS A 467 22.09 16.10 16.19
CA LYS A 467 22.49 17.23 17.04
C LYS A 467 23.70 16.81 17.84
N ALA A 468 24.82 17.49 17.60
CA ALA A 468 26.04 17.24 18.33
C ALA A 468 25.85 17.52 19.83
N ALA A 469 26.54 16.74 20.67
CA ALA A 469 26.62 16.98 22.10
C ALA A 469 27.00 18.45 22.40
N GLY A 470 26.32 19.05 23.36
CA GLY A 470 26.47 20.46 23.73
C GLY A 470 25.64 21.45 22.90
N THR A 471 24.92 21.00 21.86
CA THR A 471 24.02 21.90 21.09
C THR A 471 22.72 22.17 21.86
N THR A 472 22.01 21.11 22.22
CA THR A 472 20.74 21.15 22.97
C THR A 472 20.81 20.27 24.22
N LEU A 473 21.44 19.10 24.10
CA LEU A 473 21.68 18.16 25.19
C LEU A 473 23.18 17.93 25.37
N PRO A 474 23.66 17.54 26.57
CA PRO A 474 25.07 17.25 26.83
C PRO A 474 25.59 16.00 26.10
N ILE A 475 24.69 15.21 25.50
CA ILE A 475 24.98 14.02 24.71
C ILE A 475 24.47 14.20 23.29
N GLU A 476 25.00 13.40 22.35
CA GLU A 476 24.51 13.37 20.96
C GLU A 476 23.02 13.00 20.97
N ALA A 477 22.24 13.75 20.20
CA ALA A 477 20.82 13.49 20.03
C ALA A 477 20.45 13.42 18.55
N VAL A 478 19.36 12.73 18.23
CA VAL A 478 18.78 12.66 16.90
C VAL A 478 17.37 13.23 16.94
N GLU A 479 17.13 14.29 16.18
CA GLU A 479 15.83 14.94 16.06
C GLU A 479 15.10 14.46 14.81
N VAL A 480 13.89 13.95 14.97
CA VAL A 480 12.95 13.70 13.86
C VAL A 480 12.02 14.90 13.77
N ARG A 481 11.88 15.46 12.58
CA ARG A 481 11.19 16.73 12.32
C ARG A 481 10.18 16.57 11.18
N PHE A 482 9.09 17.34 11.17
CA PHE A 482 8.10 17.34 10.08
C PHE A 482 8.46 18.35 8.98
N ASP A 483 8.15 18.05 7.71
CA ASP A 483 8.65 18.79 6.54
C ASP A 483 8.06 20.20 6.35
N GLU A 484 6.74 20.39 6.53
CA GLU A 484 6.08 21.65 6.11
C GLU A 484 6.32 22.84 7.06
N ALA A 485 6.58 22.57 8.34
CA ALA A 485 6.73 23.59 9.38
C ALA A 485 8.11 23.60 10.05
N ASP A 486 8.98 22.62 9.72
CA ASP A 486 10.13 22.28 10.56
C ASP A 486 9.68 22.22 12.04
N ASP A 487 8.67 21.39 12.30
CA ASP A 487 8.20 21.09 13.66
C ASP A 487 8.93 19.87 14.22
N LEU A 488 9.41 19.97 15.47
CA LEU A 488 10.09 18.87 16.15
C LEU A 488 9.07 17.78 16.50
N SER A 489 9.24 16.59 15.93
CA SER A 489 8.39 15.42 16.21
C SER A 489 8.88 14.61 17.41
N GLY A 490 10.20 14.51 17.58
CA GLY A 490 10.80 13.77 18.70
C GLY A 490 12.31 13.93 18.74
N THR A 491 12.88 13.80 19.93
CA THR A 491 14.33 13.84 20.16
C THR A 491 14.76 12.52 20.78
N TYR A 492 15.80 11.90 20.24
CA TYR A 492 16.24 10.58 20.64
C TYR A 492 17.69 10.58 21.08
N THR A 493 18.01 9.84 22.13
CA THR A 493 19.38 9.65 22.64
C THR A 493 19.69 8.17 22.78
N GLN A 494 20.95 7.79 22.56
CA GLN A 494 21.36 6.39 22.59
C GLN A 494 21.62 5.91 24.02
N HIS A 495 20.96 4.82 24.42
CA HIS A 495 21.22 4.09 25.65
C HIS A 495 21.48 2.62 25.31
N GLU A 496 22.69 2.14 25.61
CA GLU A 496 23.19 0.83 25.15
C GLU A 496 23.10 0.72 23.61
N ASP A 497 22.44 -0.32 23.09
CA ASP A 497 22.27 -0.57 21.66
C ASP A 497 20.98 0.05 21.07
N ALA A 498 20.18 0.76 21.87
CA ALA A 498 18.88 1.28 21.45
C ALA A 498 18.77 2.80 21.63
N TRP A 499 17.86 3.41 20.87
CA TRP A 499 17.55 4.84 20.96
C TRP A 499 16.24 5.05 21.73
N ASP A 500 16.30 5.91 22.74
CA ASP A 500 15.16 6.28 23.59
C ASP A 500 14.71 7.71 23.31
N ASP A 501 13.40 7.90 23.33
CA ASP A 501 12.76 9.22 23.26
C ASP A 501 13.06 10.03 24.54
N VAL A 502 13.59 11.23 24.36
CA VAL A 502 13.80 12.23 25.41
C VAL A 502 12.46 12.86 25.75
N LYS A 503 11.74 12.24 26.68
CA LYS A 503 10.52 12.83 27.23
C LYS A 503 10.86 14.05 28.07
N ILE A 504 10.48 15.24 27.59
CA ILE A 504 10.42 16.42 28.45
C ILE A 504 9.28 16.18 29.44
N GLU A 505 9.59 15.87 30.70
CA GLU A 505 8.61 15.75 31.77
C GLU A 505 7.84 17.08 31.90
N ARG A 506 6.63 17.15 31.33
CA ARG A 506 5.64 18.11 31.81
C ARG A 506 5.35 17.71 33.25
N LYS A 507 5.58 18.62 34.21
CA LYS A 507 5.17 18.43 35.61
C LYS A 507 3.80 17.76 35.62
N PRO A 508 3.60 16.64 36.35
CA PRO A 508 2.30 16.01 36.43
C PRO A 508 1.31 17.08 36.87
N GLN A 509 0.42 17.45 35.95
CA GLN A 509 -0.68 18.32 36.26
C GLN A 509 -1.51 17.55 37.31
N PRO A 510 -1.89 18.17 38.44
CA PRO A 510 -2.64 17.46 39.47
C PRO A 510 -3.83 16.80 38.78
N GLU A 511 -3.92 15.46 38.86
CA GLU A 511 -5.02 14.72 38.26
C GLU A 511 -6.29 15.22 38.94
N LEU A 512 -7.09 15.98 38.19
CA LEU A 512 -8.43 16.32 38.64
C LEU A 512 -9.17 15.00 38.89
N PRO A 513 -9.96 14.90 39.96
CA PRO A 513 -10.78 13.71 40.20
C PRO A 513 -11.56 13.37 38.92
N PRO A 514 -11.60 12.09 38.49
CA PRO A 514 -12.31 11.73 37.28
C PRO A 514 -13.78 12.14 37.40
N ASP A 515 -14.27 12.85 36.39
CA ASP A 515 -15.67 13.29 36.34
C ASP A 515 -16.59 12.07 36.47
N THR A 516 -17.62 12.19 37.31
CA THR A 516 -18.54 11.09 37.64
C THR A 516 -19.95 11.55 37.31
N ARG A 517 -20.55 10.95 36.28
CA ARG A 517 -21.88 11.33 35.80
C ARG A 517 -22.97 10.88 36.78
N ALA A 518 -24.17 11.43 36.61
CA ALA A 518 -25.33 11.07 37.41
C ALA A 518 -25.57 9.55 37.40
N LEU A 519 -25.82 8.96 38.57
CA LEU A 519 -25.92 7.50 38.76
C LEU A 519 -26.91 6.84 37.78
N SER A 520 -28.04 7.49 37.47
CA SER A 520 -29.03 7.00 36.51
C SER A 520 -28.47 6.84 35.09
N ILE A 521 -27.64 7.79 34.64
CA ILE A 521 -26.97 7.77 33.33
C ILE A 521 -25.95 6.63 33.29
N VAL A 522 -25.07 6.56 34.30
CA VAL A 522 -24.02 5.53 34.37
C VAL A 522 -24.63 4.13 34.43
N LYS A 523 -25.73 3.93 35.18
CA LYS A 523 -26.48 2.66 35.22
C LYS A 523 -27.09 2.30 33.87
N GLY A 524 -27.65 3.27 33.15
CA GLY A 524 -28.20 3.07 31.81
C GLY A 524 -27.13 2.59 30.83
N ASP A 525 -26.00 3.30 30.78
CA ASP A 525 -24.86 2.94 29.94
C ASP A 525 -24.25 1.59 30.32
N ALA A 526 -24.11 1.31 31.62
CA ALA A 526 -23.60 0.02 32.11
C ALA A 526 -24.44 -1.16 31.65
N ARG A 527 -25.78 -1.07 31.77
CA ARG A 527 -26.70 -2.12 31.30
C ARG A 527 -26.62 -2.31 29.80
N LYS A 528 -26.65 -1.21 29.04
CA LYS A 528 -26.50 -1.24 27.59
C LYS A 528 -25.20 -1.95 27.20
N ARG A 529 -24.09 -1.58 27.83
CA ARG A 529 -22.77 -2.09 27.54
C ARG A 529 -22.61 -3.58 27.87
N VAL A 530 -23.17 -4.05 28.99
CA VAL A 530 -23.23 -5.49 29.32
C VAL A 530 -24.04 -6.25 28.26
N ASN A 531 -25.18 -5.72 27.83
CA ASN A 531 -26.00 -6.34 26.78
C ASN A 531 -25.29 -6.41 25.41
N GLU A 532 -24.35 -5.50 25.14
CA GLU A 532 -23.56 -5.47 23.91
C GLU A 532 -22.35 -6.43 23.91
N LEU A 533 -21.98 -7.03 25.06
CA LEU A 533 -20.76 -7.82 25.21
C LEU A 533 -20.63 -8.92 24.15
N GLN A 534 -21.69 -9.70 23.93
CA GLN A 534 -21.64 -10.81 22.97
C GLN A 534 -21.44 -10.30 21.54
N ALA A 535 -22.13 -9.22 21.16
CA ALA A 535 -21.97 -8.61 19.84
C ALA A 535 -20.57 -8.00 19.63
N VAL A 536 -19.90 -7.54 20.70
CA VAL A 536 -18.48 -7.16 20.65
C VAL A 536 -17.60 -8.39 20.39
N ILE A 537 -17.79 -9.47 21.17
CA ILE A 537 -17.01 -10.71 20.99
C ILE A 537 -17.17 -11.28 19.59
N ASP A 538 -18.38 -11.29 19.04
CA ASP A 538 -18.66 -11.83 17.70
C ASP A 538 -17.97 -11.03 16.59
N ARG A 539 -17.99 -9.69 16.68
CA ARG A 539 -17.30 -8.80 15.73
C ARG A 539 -15.79 -8.94 15.79
N GLU A 540 -15.22 -8.99 16.99
CA GLU A 540 -13.78 -9.18 17.20
C GLU A 540 -13.31 -10.58 16.73
N THR A 541 -14.14 -11.61 16.94
CA THR A 541 -13.88 -12.95 16.41
C THR A 541 -13.93 -12.97 14.88
N ALA A 542 -14.80 -12.17 14.25
CA ALA A 542 -14.83 -12.03 12.79
C ALA A 542 -13.58 -11.30 12.26
N TYR A 543 -13.16 -10.21 12.92
CA TYR A 543 -11.91 -9.50 12.59
C TYR A 543 -10.67 -10.41 12.70
N ALA A 544 -10.59 -11.23 13.75
CA ALA A 544 -9.48 -12.15 13.96
C ALA A 544 -9.24 -13.13 12.79
N LYS A 545 -10.29 -13.49 12.03
CA LYS A 545 -10.18 -14.39 10.88
C LYS A 545 -9.44 -13.78 9.69
N VAL A 546 -9.46 -12.46 9.56
CA VAL A 546 -8.92 -11.73 8.40
C VAL A 546 -7.62 -11.00 8.70
N SER A 547 -7.35 -10.67 9.96
CA SER A 547 -6.15 -9.95 10.40
C SER A 547 -4.85 -10.67 10.01
N ARG A 548 -3.83 -9.92 9.56
CA ARG A 548 -2.46 -10.41 9.32
C ARG A 548 -1.50 -10.07 10.45
N TYR A 549 -1.94 -9.26 11.41
CA TYR A 549 -1.15 -8.77 12.53
C TYR A 549 -1.85 -9.17 13.84
N PRO A 550 -1.58 -10.37 14.39
CA PRO A 550 -2.32 -10.91 15.53
C PRO A 550 -2.32 -10.02 16.79
N ILE A 551 -1.31 -9.17 16.95
CA ILE A 551 -1.24 -8.20 18.04
C ILE A 551 -2.39 -7.20 18.02
N GLU A 552 -2.81 -6.74 16.84
CA GLU A 552 -3.89 -5.77 16.68
C GLU A 552 -5.24 -6.34 17.16
N ILE A 553 -5.44 -7.65 17.02
CA ILE A 553 -6.62 -8.35 17.55
C ILE A 553 -6.67 -8.23 19.08
N GLN A 554 -5.54 -8.48 19.75
CA GLN A 554 -5.45 -8.36 21.20
C GLN A 554 -5.63 -6.91 21.64
N GLU A 555 -4.97 -5.96 20.98
CA GLU A 555 -5.07 -4.53 21.32
C GLU A 555 -6.49 -3.98 21.14
N SER A 556 -7.22 -4.43 20.12
CA SER A 556 -8.64 -4.10 19.91
C SER A 556 -9.49 -4.60 21.09
N LEU A 557 -9.36 -5.88 21.44
CA LEU A 557 -10.09 -6.49 22.57
C LEU A 557 -9.71 -5.89 23.93
N GLU A 558 -8.45 -5.53 24.14
CA GLU A 558 -8.01 -4.82 25.34
C GLU A 558 -8.56 -3.39 25.41
N THR A 559 -8.69 -2.72 24.27
CA THR A 559 -9.35 -1.41 24.20
C THR A 559 -10.81 -1.52 24.60
N GLU A 560 -11.54 -2.49 24.06
CA GLU A 560 -12.91 -2.75 24.46
C GLU A 560 -13.01 -3.15 25.94
N ALA A 561 -12.10 -3.98 26.44
CA ALA A 561 -12.04 -4.37 27.84
C ALA A 561 -11.85 -3.15 28.76
N ARG A 562 -10.94 -2.23 28.43
CA ARG A 562 -10.73 -0.98 29.18
C ARG A 562 -11.99 -0.13 29.27
N ARG A 563 -12.84 -0.10 28.24
CA ARG A 563 -14.11 0.63 28.29
C ARG A 563 -15.08 0.02 29.32
N PHE A 564 -15.16 -1.31 29.42
CA PHE A 564 -15.95 -1.98 30.46
C PHE A 564 -15.39 -1.66 31.85
N ASP A 565 -14.07 -1.68 32.01
CA ASP A 565 -13.41 -1.40 33.28
C ASP A 565 -13.61 0.05 33.74
N ASN A 566 -13.44 1.01 32.84
CA ASN A 566 -13.67 2.44 33.12
C ASN A 566 -15.12 2.69 33.57
N LEU A 567 -16.10 2.04 32.93
CA LEU A 567 -17.51 2.18 33.29
C LEU A 567 -17.83 1.50 34.63
N ALA A 568 -17.16 0.39 34.96
CA ALA A 568 -17.27 -0.24 36.28
C ALA A 568 -16.73 0.68 37.38
N GLN A 569 -15.55 1.26 37.17
CA GLN A 569 -14.96 2.22 38.09
C GLN A 569 -15.83 3.49 38.26
N GLU A 570 -16.42 4.01 37.18
CA GLU A 570 -17.34 5.15 37.25
C GLU A 570 -18.60 4.80 38.03
N LEU A 571 -19.18 3.62 37.79
CA LEU A 571 -20.36 3.15 38.51
C LEU A 571 -20.07 2.96 40.01
N GLU A 572 -18.92 2.38 40.37
CA GLU A 572 -18.48 2.24 41.76
C GLU A 572 -18.35 3.60 42.46
N ARG A 573 -17.76 4.61 41.78
CA ARG A 573 -17.68 5.98 42.30
C ARG A 573 -19.07 6.60 42.49
N ALA A 574 -19.95 6.47 41.51
CA ALA A 574 -21.31 7.01 41.57
C ALA A 574 -22.15 6.37 42.69
N LEU A 575 -21.97 5.06 42.93
CA LEU A 575 -22.60 4.34 44.04
C LEU A 575 -22.02 4.77 45.40
N SER A 576 -20.70 4.92 45.50
CA SER A 576 -20.02 5.33 46.74
C SER A 576 -20.43 6.74 47.19
N ALA A 577 -20.88 7.59 46.28
CA ALA A 577 -21.44 8.91 46.58
C ALA A 577 -22.87 8.87 47.14
N GLN A 578 -23.56 7.71 47.10
CA GLN A 578 -24.89 7.53 47.68
C GLN A 578 -24.80 6.92 49.10
N PRO A 579 -25.77 7.20 49.98
CA PRO A 579 -25.93 6.51 51.27
C PRO A 579 -25.95 4.98 51.11
N GLN A 580 -25.32 4.25 52.05
CA GLN A 580 -25.16 2.79 51.96
C GLN A 580 -26.49 2.01 51.89
N ASP A 581 -27.55 2.53 52.50
CA ASP A 581 -28.91 1.96 52.47
C ASP A 581 -29.55 2.02 51.07
N GLN A 582 -29.05 2.89 50.19
CA GLN A 582 -29.51 3.02 48.80
C GLN A 582 -28.76 2.06 47.85
N HIS A 583 -27.77 1.31 48.34
CA HIS A 583 -26.98 0.38 47.52
C HIS A 583 -27.74 -0.93 47.30
N THR A 584 -28.27 -1.13 46.09
CA THR A 584 -29.04 -2.33 45.77
C THR A 584 -28.15 -3.52 45.38
N ALA A 585 -28.63 -4.75 45.60
CA ALA A 585 -27.95 -5.96 45.12
C ALA A 585 -27.80 -5.98 43.59
N ALA A 586 -28.75 -5.38 42.86
CA ALA A 586 -28.69 -5.25 41.40
C ALA A 586 -27.53 -4.36 40.94
N ASP A 587 -27.21 -3.30 41.69
CA ASP A 587 -26.09 -2.40 41.37
C ASP A 587 -24.74 -3.09 41.56
N ARG A 588 -24.58 -3.85 42.65
CA ARG A 588 -23.38 -4.69 42.87
C ARG A 588 -23.22 -5.76 41.80
N LYS A 589 -24.33 -6.37 41.37
CA LYS A 589 -24.33 -7.33 40.27
C LYS A 589 -23.86 -6.70 38.96
N LEU A 590 -24.36 -5.50 38.63
CA LEU A 590 -23.99 -4.79 37.40
C LEU A 590 -22.49 -4.43 37.36
N VAL A 591 -21.92 -3.98 38.48
CA VAL A 591 -20.46 -3.78 38.60
C VAL A 591 -19.70 -5.09 38.35
N THR A 592 -20.17 -6.18 38.96
CA THR A 592 -19.55 -7.52 38.78
C THR A 592 -19.61 -7.99 37.34
N GLU A 593 -20.75 -7.79 36.65
CA GLU A 593 -20.93 -8.11 35.23
C GLU A 593 -19.95 -7.32 34.33
N LEU A 594 -19.76 -6.02 34.59
CA LEU A 594 -18.77 -5.21 33.87
C LEU A 594 -17.33 -5.67 34.08
N ARG A 595 -16.93 -5.97 35.33
CA ARG A 595 -15.58 -6.49 35.63
C ARG A 595 -15.35 -7.86 35.00
N THR A 596 -16.37 -8.72 35.02
CA THR A 596 -16.35 -10.03 34.35
C THR A 596 -16.21 -9.89 32.83
N ALA A 597 -16.90 -8.92 32.24
CA ALA A 597 -16.77 -8.61 30.82
C ALA A 597 -15.34 -8.17 30.46
N HIS A 598 -14.73 -7.31 31.28
CA HIS A 598 -13.32 -6.90 31.12
C HIS A 598 -12.37 -8.11 31.12
N THR A 599 -12.47 -9.01 32.12
CA THR A 599 -11.61 -10.20 32.18
C THR A 599 -11.88 -11.16 31.01
N THR A 600 -13.14 -11.30 30.60
CA THR A 600 -13.54 -12.14 29.45
C THR A 600 -12.93 -11.65 28.16
N LEU A 601 -12.99 -10.33 27.88
CA LEU A 601 -12.44 -9.73 26.67
C LEU A 601 -10.91 -9.85 26.63
N LYS A 602 -10.21 -9.63 27.76
CA LYS A 602 -8.76 -9.85 27.84
C LYS A 602 -8.36 -11.29 27.56
N ALA A 603 -9.06 -12.25 28.17
CA ALA A 603 -8.81 -13.67 27.92
C ALA A 603 -9.07 -14.03 26.46
N LYS A 604 -10.18 -13.54 25.88
CA LYS A 604 -10.51 -13.75 24.47
C LYS A 604 -9.47 -13.16 23.53
N GLY A 605 -8.93 -11.98 23.83
CA GLY A 605 -7.84 -11.34 23.09
C GLY A 605 -6.59 -12.20 23.03
N ASN A 606 -6.16 -12.73 24.17
CA ASN A 606 -5.00 -13.64 24.24
C ASN A 606 -5.25 -14.91 23.41
N THR A 607 -6.42 -15.54 23.58
CA THR A 607 -6.78 -16.76 22.85
C THR A 607 -6.79 -16.53 21.33
N LEU A 608 -7.47 -15.48 20.86
CA LEU A 608 -7.57 -15.18 19.43
C LEU A 608 -6.22 -14.80 18.84
N ARG A 609 -5.36 -14.08 19.57
CA ARG A 609 -3.99 -13.78 19.13
C ARG A 609 -3.19 -15.07 18.92
N ILE A 610 -3.19 -15.99 19.89
CA ILE A 610 -2.48 -17.28 19.77
C ILE A 610 -3.02 -18.09 18.59
N GLU A 611 -4.35 -18.26 18.50
CA GLU A 611 -5.00 -18.99 17.42
C GLU A 611 -4.62 -18.41 16.05
N ARG A 612 -4.64 -17.08 15.92
CA ARG A 612 -4.31 -16.43 14.66
C ARG A 612 -2.83 -16.54 14.32
N THR A 613 -1.93 -16.38 15.29
CA THR A 613 -0.48 -16.55 15.07
C THR A 613 -0.15 -17.95 14.55
N LEU A 614 -0.87 -18.99 14.99
CA LEU A 614 -0.70 -20.36 14.51
C LEU A 614 -1.22 -20.62 13.07
N GLN A 615 -2.04 -19.72 12.53
CA GLN A 615 -2.68 -19.87 11.20
C GLN A 615 -1.97 -19.08 10.09
N ILE A 616 -1.06 -18.17 10.44
CA ILE A 616 -0.34 -17.32 9.48
C ILE A 616 1.11 -17.79 9.32
N LEU A 617 1.81 -17.21 8.33
CA LEU A 617 3.21 -17.56 8.07
C LEU A 617 4.09 -17.30 9.31
N PRO A 618 5.05 -18.20 9.60
CA PRO A 618 5.96 -18.00 10.73
C PRO A 618 6.90 -16.83 10.47
N THR A 619 7.00 -15.97 11.47
CA THR A 619 8.03 -14.94 11.56
C THR A 619 8.77 -15.09 12.87
N ASP A 620 9.91 -14.42 12.99
CA ASP A 620 10.66 -14.35 14.24
C ASP A 620 9.77 -13.96 15.44
N SER A 621 9.03 -12.86 15.30
CA SER A 621 8.16 -12.34 16.37
C SER A 621 6.99 -13.27 16.70
N HIS A 622 6.46 -14.01 15.72
CA HIS A 622 5.41 -15.01 15.95
C HIS A 622 5.91 -16.16 16.81
N VAL A 623 7.08 -16.71 16.50
CA VAL A 623 7.67 -17.81 17.27
C VAL A 623 8.06 -17.33 18.67
N MET A 624 8.68 -16.16 18.78
CA MET A 624 9.04 -15.59 20.08
C MET A 624 7.80 -15.40 20.97
N TYR A 625 6.75 -14.79 20.44
CA TYR A 625 5.49 -14.60 21.15
C TYR A 625 4.88 -15.93 21.61
N LEU A 626 4.81 -16.94 20.73
CA LEU A 626 4.25 -18.24 21.10
C LEU A 626 5.09 -18.97 22.17
N LEU A 627 6.41 -18.77 22.20
CA LEU A 627 7.27 -19.29 23.27
C LEU A 627 7.00 -18.58 24.60
N GLU A 628 6.86 -17.25 24.59
CA GLU A 628 6.53 -16.45 25.77
C GLU A 628 5.16 -16.82 26.36
N GLN A 629 4.21 -17.20 25.51
CA GLN A 629 2.89 -17.67 25.93
C GLN A 629 2.84 -19.17 26.28
N ASP A 630 3.97 -19.86 26.29
CA ASP A 630 4.06 -21.32 26.48
C ASP A 630 3.15 -22.12 25.51
N ALA A 631 2.88 -21.61 24.32
CA ALA A 631 1.99 -22.23 23.33
C ALA A 631 2.74 -23.22 22.40
N VAL A 632 4.07 -23.09 22.31
CA VAL A 632 4.94 -23.96 21.50
C VAL A 632 6.19 -24.36 22.27
N GLN A 633 6.88 -25.37 21.78
CA GLN A 633 8.17 -25.81 22.29
C GLN A 633 9.14 -26.07 21.14
N LEU A 634 10.42 -25.87 21.40
CA LEU A 634 11.47 -26.07 20.40
C LEU A 634 12.11 -27.45 20.58
N ALA A 635 12.46 -28.10 19.47
CA ALA A 635 13.20 -29.36 19.49
C ALA A 635 14.30 -29.34 18.43
N ARG A 636 15.50 -29.78 18.80
CA ARG A 636 16.60 -30.01 17.85
C ARG A 636 16.33 -31.30 17.07
N LEU A 637 16.47 -31.26 15.76
CA LEU A 637 16.24 -32.42 14.90
C LEU A 637 17.55 -32.96 14.34
N GLY A 638 17.93 -34.15 14.80
CA GLY A 638 19.07 -34.90 14.25
C GLY A 638 20.40 -34.14 14.24
N ALA A 639 21.36 -34.71 13.52
CA ALA A 639 22.63 -34.08 13.23
C ALA A 639 22.53 -33.13 12.02
N ARG A 640 23.55 -32.30 11.81
CA ARG A 640 23.66 -31.47 10.62
C ARG A 640 23.68 -32.32 9.36
N VAL A 641 22.93 -31.89 8.35
CA VAL A 641 22.82 -32.56 7.06
C VAL A 641 23.55 -31.75 6.00
N ALA A 642 24.32 -32.43 5.15
CA ALA A 642 25.00 -31.81 4.03
C ALA A 642 24.00 -31.41 2.94
N LEU A 643 24.14 -30.20 2.44
CA LEU A 643 23.47 -29.69 1.25
C LEU A 643 24.50 -29.36 0.17
N ARG A 644 24.02 -28.93 -1.00
CA ARG A 644 24.91 -28.50 -2.08
C ARG A 644 25.56 -27.16 -1.73
N GLY A 645 26.75 -27.22 -1.13
CA GLY A 645 27.61 -26.07 -0.85
C GLY A 645 27.61 -25.58 0.59
N ASP A 646 26.78 -26.14 1.47
CA ASP A 646 26.70 -25.82 2.90
C ASP A 646 26.11 -26.99 3.71
N PHE A 647 25.90 -26.79 5.02
CA PHE A 647 25.29 -27.74 5.95
C PHE A 647 24.11 -27.09 6.66
N ILE A 648 23.05 -27.85 6.93
CA ILE A 648 21.90 -27.37 7.70
C ILE A 648 21.78 -28.10 9.03
N GLN A 649 21.60 -27.36 10.12
CA GLN A 649 20.97 -27.86 11.34
C GLN A 649 19.47 -27.51 11.31
N GLU A 650 18.63 -28.53 11.48
CA GLU A 650 17.18 -28.36 11.55
C GLU A 650 16.70 -28.37 13.01
N TYR A 651 15.70 -27.56 13.29
CA TYR A 651 14.92 -27.55 14.52
C TYR A 651 13.42 -27.57 14.19
N ALA A 652 12.61 -28.16 15.06
CA ALA A 652 11.15 -28.08 14.99
C ALA A 652 10.62 -27.04 15.98
N VAL A 653 9.60 -26.31 15.55
CA VAL A 653 8.68 -25.59 16.41
C VAL A 653 7.43 -26.45 16.53
N ASN A 654 7.23 -27.04 17.70
CA ASN A 654 6.15 -27.98 17.96
C ASN A 654 5.03 -27.31 18.76
N HIS A 655 3.80 -27.66 18.45
CA HIS A 655 2.69 -27.47 19.39
C HIS A 655 2.96 -28.30 20.67
N LYS A 656 2.41 -27.88 21.82
CA LYS A 656 2.58 -28.60 23.11
C LYS A 656 2.20 -30.08 23.07
N GLY A 657 1.25 -30.46 22.22
CA GLY A 657 0.90 -31.86 21.95
C GLY A 657 1.90 -32.65 21.09
N GLY A 658 3.11 -32.13 20.83
CA GLY A 658 4.19 -32.81 20.10
C GLY A 658 4.13 -32.70 18.56
N ARG A 659 3.05 -32.13 18.01
CA ARG A 659 2.90 -31.96 16.55
C ARG A 659 3.76 -30.81 16.04
N ALA A 660 4.64 -31.08 15.07
CA ALA A 660 5.40 -30.05 14.37
C ALA A 660 4.50 -29.08 13.58
N LEU A 661 4.70 -27.78 13.82
CA LEU A 661 4.03 -26.68 13.15
C LEU A 661 4.92 -26.12 12.04
N TRP A 662 6.15 -25.78 12.40
CA TRP A 662 7.14 -25.14 11.54
C TRP A 662 8.53 -25.71 11.80
N TYR A 663 9.48 -25.38 10.92
CA TYR A 663 10.88 -25.78 11.04
C TYR A 663 11.78 -24.56 10.98
N ALA A 664 12.86 -24.56 11.74
CA ALA A 664 13.92 -23.56 11.65
C ALA A 664 15.17 -24.21 11.05
N HIS A 665 15.71 -23.60 10.00
CA HIS A 665 16.89 -24.06 9.27
C HIS A 665 18.04 -23.09 9.53
N PHE A 666 19.13 -23.61 10.09
CA PHE A 666 20.36 -22.87 10.33
C PHE A 666 21.45 -23.38 9.39
N HIS A 667 21.97 -22.50 8.55
CA HIS A 667 22.99 -22.82 7.57
C HIS A 667 24.39 -22.61 8.14
N TYR A 668 25.31 -23.52 7.82
CA TYR A 668 26.69 -23.53 8.28
C TYR A 668 27.63 -23.81 7.10
N PRO A 669 28.78 -23.11 7.00
CA PRO A 669 29.77 -23.38 5.96
C PRO A 669 30.35 -24.79 6.02
N GLN A 670 30.52 -25.36 7.22
CA GLN A 670 31.14 -26.67 7.45
C GLN A 670 30.33 -27.50 8.47
N LEU A 671 30.55 -28.82 8.47
CA LEU A 671 29.84 -29.75 9.35
C LEU A 671 30.07 -29.45 10.83
N ASP A 672 31.27 -29.00 11.19
CA ASP A 672 31.78 -28.77 12.54
C ASP A 672 31.79 -27.28 12.95
N THR A 673 31.29 -26.37 12.10
CA THR A 673 31.21 -24.93 12.42
C THR A 673 30.52 -24.70 13.77
N PRO A 674 31.02 -23.88 14.70
CA PRO A 674 30.36 -23.65 15.99
C PRO A 674 28.89 -23.20 15.85
N LYS A 675 28.03 -23.59 16.80
CA LYS A 675 26.57 -23.34 16.76
C LYS A 675 26.20 -21.87 16.51
N HIS A 676 26.89 -20.94 17.15
CA HIS A 676 26.65 -19.48 17.01
C HIS A 676 27.23 -18.87 15.73
N GLN A 677 28.05 -19.60 14.97
CA GLN A 677 28.67 -19.13 13.73
C GLN A 677 27.87 -19.59 12.50
N TYR A 678 26.54 -19.61 12.60
CA TYR A 678 25.67 -19.86 11.45
C TYR A 678 25.73 -18.67 10.48
N SER A 679 25.60 -18.95 9.19
CA SER A 679 25.63 -17.91 8.15
C SER A 679 24.26 -17.24 8.00
N VAL A 680 23.19 -18.04 7.98
CA VAL A 680 21.82 -17.56 7.88
C VAL A 680 20.86 -18.55 8.54
N ALA A 681 19.76 -18.02 9.08
CA ALA A 681 18.73 -18.82 9.72
C ALA A 681 17.33 -18.37 9.27
N HIS A 682 16.46 -19.33 8.95
CA HIS A 682 15.11 -19.05 8.45
C HIS A 682 14.07 -20.05 8.98
N LEU A 683 12.85 -19.58 9.13
CA LEU A 683 11.65 -20.35 9.41
C LEU A 683 11.04 -20.87 8.10
N LYS A 684 10.46 -22.07 8.19
CA LYS A 684 9.80 -22.79 7.09
C LYS A 684 8.46 -23.32 7.57
N THR A 685 7.44 -23.21 6.72
CA THR A 685 6.22 -23.98 6.95
C THR A 685 6.48 -25.48 6.76
N LYS A 686 5.54 -26.32 7.18
CA LYS A 686 5.64 -27.77 7.00
C LYS A 686 5.77 -28.16 5.53
N GLU A 687 5.06 -27.47 4.65
CA GLU A 687 5.05 -27.68 3.20
C GLU A 687 6.36 -27.21 2.57
N GLN A 688 7.01 -26.20 3.14
CA GLN A 688 8.26 -25.62 2.68
C GLN A 688 9.51 -26.31 3.26
N ARG A 689 9.36 -27.32 4.12
CA ARG A 689 10.46 -27.92 4.89
C ARG A 689 11.64 -28.36 4.01
N THR A 690 11.39 -28.87 2.81
CA THR A 690 12.45 -29.33 1.89
C THR A 690 12.88 -28.29 0.87
N ASP A 691 12.24 -27.11 0.84
CA ASP A 691 12.57 -26.04 -0.08
C ASP A 691 13.68 -25.14 0.48
N SER A 692 14.72 -24.89 -0.31
CA SER A 692 15.76 -23.91 0.05
C SER A 692 15.22 -22.47 0.01
N TYR A 693 15.87 -21.55 0.73
CA TYR A 693 15.55 -20.12 0.66
C TYR A 693 15.57 -19.59 -0.79
N HIS A 694 16.61 -19.94 -1.56
CA HIS A 694 16.72 -19.57 -2.97
C HIS A 694 15.61 -20.16 -3.84
N SER A 695 15.18 -21.41 -3.58
CA SER A 695 14.06 -22.03 -4.29
C SER A 695 12.76 -21.27 -4.04
N LEU A 696 12.47 -20.91 -2.79
CA LEU A 696 11.28 -20.12 -2.45
C LEU A 696 11.31 -18.74 -3.12
N LEU A 697 12.45 -18.03 -3.04
CA LEU A 697 12.60 -16.75 -3.74
C LEU A 697 12.45 -16.89 -5.25
N ALA A 698 13.01 -17.95 -5.86
CA ALA A 698 12.90 -18.18 -7.30
C ALA A 698 11.44 -18.43 -7.73
N ARG A 699 10.66 -19.16 -6.91
CA ARG A 699 9.24 -19.43 -7.16
C ARG A 699 8.33 -18.23 -6.91
N ALA A 700 8.72 -17.29 -6.05
CA ALA A 700 7.93 -16.09 -5.76
C ALA A 700 7.64 -15.28 -7.04
N GLN A 701 6.36 -15.13 -7.37
CA GLN A 701 5.83 -14.45 -8.56
C GLN A 701 5.36 -13.02 -8.30
N SER A 702 5.25 -12.63 -7.02
CA SER A 702 4.83 -11.28 -6.63
C SER A 702 5.81 -10.65 -5.64
N PRO A 703 5.87 -9.30 -5.58
CA PRO A 703 6.65 -8.59 -4.56
C PRO A 703 6.28 -9.00 -3.13
N GLN A 704 4.99 -9.21 -2.85
CA GLN A 704 4.52 -9.67 -1.55
C GLN A 704 5.08 -11.06 -1.20
N GLU A 705 5.08 -12.01 -2.13
CA GLU A 705 5.68 -13.34 -1.87
C GLU A 705 7.18 -13.27 -1.61
N VAL A 706 7.92 -12.38 -2.28
CA VAL A 706 9.35 -12.15 -2.01
C VAL A 706 9.53 -11.63 -0.57
N VAL A 707 8.71 -10.66 -0.16
CA VAL A 707 8.72 -10.13 1.20
C VAL A 707 8.34 -11.20 2.22
N ASP A 708 7.33 -12.03 1.95
CA ASP A 708 6.90 -13.10 2.85
C ASP A 708 8.02 -14.13 3.08
N VAL A 709 8.80 -14.47 2.04
CA VAL A 709 9.98 -15.32 2.15
C VAL A 709 11.09 -14.65 2.97
N HIS A 710 11.32 -13.34 2.79
CA HIS A 710 12.29 -12.56 3.57
C HIS A 710 11.93 -12.50 5.06
N ARG A 711 10.65 -12.28 5.39
CA ARG A 711 10.15 -12.19 6.77
C ARG A 711 10.28 -13.48 7.58
N GLY A 712 10.53 -14.61 6.92
CA GLY A 712 10.88 -15.86 7.57
C GLY A 712 12.28 -15.88 8.19
N LYS A 713 13.12 -14.85 7.99
CA LYS A 713 14.46 -14.77 8.60
C LYS A 713 14.39 -14.75 10.13
N ILE A 714 15.30 -15.49 10.76
CA ILE A 714 15.46 -15.56 12.22
C ILE A 714 16.50 -14.53 12.65
N THR A 715 16.13 -13.68 13.61
CA THR A 715 17.01 -12.70 14.24
C THR A 715 17.86 -13.36 15.33
N LEU A 716 18.89 -12.66 15.79
CA LEU A 716 19.79 -13.18 16.84
C LEU A 716 19.01 -13.55 18.12
N GLY A 717 18.03 -12.76 18.53
CA GLY A 717 17.27 -13.00 19.77
C GLY A 717 16.52 -14.33 19.77
N LEU A 718 15.86 -14.67 18.65
CA LEU A 718 15.21 -15.98 18.50
C LEU A 718 16.22 -17.10 18.25
N ALA A 719 17.31 -16.83 17.52
CA ALA A 719 18.35 -17.81 17.26
C ALA A 719 18.90 -18.40 18.56
N GLU A 720 19.20 -17.57 19.56
CA GLU A 720 19.71 -18.02 20.86
C GLU A 720 18.77 -19.03 21.55
N ARG A 721 17.46 -18.91 21.38
CA ARG A 721 16.49 -19.89 21.92
C ARG A 721 16.65 -21.28 21.30
N PHE A 722 16.96 -21.35 19.99
CA PHE A 722 17.23 -22.61 19.30
C PHE A 722 18.60 -23.17 19.66
N LEU A 723 19.62 -22.31 19.70
CA LEU A 723 21.01 -22.72 19.93
C LEU A 723 21.25 -23.21 21.37
N ALA A 724 20.44 -22.74 22.33
CA ALA A 724 20.44 -23.21 23.72
C ALA A 724 19.99 -24.67 23.88
N LEU A 725 19.34 -25.28 22.87
CA LEU A 725 18.98 -26.68 22.92
C LEU A 725 20.25 -27.57 22.90
N ALA A 726 20.35 -28.44 23.91
CA ALA A 726 21.44 -29.39 24.04
C ALA A 726 21.51 -30.34 22.83
N ASN A 727 22.68 -30.97 22.65
CA ASN A 727 22.91 -31.94 21.58
C ASN A 727 22.12 -33.22 21.76
#